data_AF-A0A5N6ZZ56-F1
#
_entry.id   AF-A0A5N6ZZ56-F1
#
_cell.length_a   1.000
_cell.length_b   1.000
_cell.length_c   1.000
_cell.angle_alpha   90.00
_cell.angle_beta   90.00
_cell.angle_gamma   90.00
#
_symmetry.space_group_name_H-M   'P 1'
#
loop_
_entity.id
_entity.type
_entity.pdbx_description
1 polymer ?
#
loop_
_entity_poly.entity_id
_entity_poly.type
_entity_poly.pdbx_seq_one_letter_code
_entity_poly.pdbx_strand_id
1 'polypeptide(L)'
;MFTASARSRLSTLSRPRLSPTNSLLARSAVAPTMAPRRKASSLPEGYVEDLSKGKMLRFEDSLPRLPVPTLEETARRYLKSVHAVVSEAEYENTKKAVEAFVRPGGEGQTLQERLLARAADPKNKNWLTEWWNHAAYLGYRDPVVPYVSYFYSYKDDRARRNPAKRAASVATAALEFKRQVDDGSLEPEYMRAAPIAMSSFEYMFNCCRIPADGADYPQKFPAKENEHIVVVRKNQFFKVPLVVDGKPLNVSELEKQFERIYQIAQKSPAVGTLTAANRDLWADARKKLLVAHPANEQALRDIESSGFLICLDDATPVTLEERARQYWHGDGANRWFDKPLQFIINDNGTAGFMGEHSMMDGSPTSRLNDHLNNLIFNNKIDLSEQPVRSSLPDPRPINFHLNNEVLEAIDAATKEHRQQISAHELKVQAYQGYGKGLIKKFKCSPDAYVQMIIQLAYFKMYGKNRPTYESASTRKFQEGRTETIRSVSDDSVAFCKAQSDPSVPREEVVRLFRTALASHSKYTAEASDGRGVDRHLFGLKKLLKEGEKLPALYEDPAYGYSGSWYLSTSQLSSEFFNGYGWSQVIDDGFGIAYMINENSLNFNIVCKRIGAERMSYYLNEAATDLRDLLMPDLAAQTEKAKL
;
A
#
# COMPACT_ATOMS: atom_id res chain seq x y z
N MET A 1 -30.33 76.52 -11.31
CA MET A 1 -29.49 77.25 -12.28
C MET A 1 -28.18 76.49 -12.47
N PHE A 2 -27.91 76.10 -13.72
CA PHE A 2 -26.60 75.95 -14.37
C PHE A 2 -25.52 75.04 -13.72
N THR A 3 -25.25 73.83 -14.26
CA THR A 3 -24.22 73.46 -15.31
C THR A 3 -22.78 73.49 -14.79
N ALA A 4 -21.77 72.76 -15.29
CA ALA A 4 -21.55 71.73 -16.30
C ALA A 4 -20.16 71.13 -15.98
N SER A 5 -19.96 69.82 -16.13
CA SER A 5 -19.21 69.15 -17.23
C SER A 5 -17.72 69.51 -17.40
N ALA A 6 -16.86 68.50 -17.26
CA ALA A 6 -15.67 68.34 -18.11
C ALA A 6 -15.19 66.88 -18.15
N ARG A 7 -15.15 66.35 -19.38
CA ARG A 7 -14.64 65.03 -19.79
C ARG A 7 -13.11 65.06 -19.96
N SER A 8 -12.44 63.94 -19.72
CA SER A 8 -11.09 63.64 -20.26
C SER A 8 -10.90 62.12 -20.39
N ARG A 9 -11.19 61.58 -21.59
CA ARG A 9 -10.28 60.86 -22.51
C ARG A 9 -9.43 59.73 -21.90
N LEU A 10 -9.98 58.51 -22.01
CA LEU A 10 -9.22 57.25 -22.01
C LEU A 10 -8.47 57.11 -23.34
N SER A 11 -7.13 57.03 -23.28
CA SER A 11 -6.31 56.56 -24.40
C SER A 11 -6.04 55.05 -24.21
N THR A 12 -6.43 54.29 -25.23
CA THR A 12 -6.14 52.87 -25.39
C THR A 12 -4.70 52.70 -25.87
N LEU A 13 -3.85 52.08 -25.05
CA LEU A 13 -2.57 51.54 -25.50
C LEU A 13 -2.68 50.01 -25.65
N SER A 14 -2.74 49.61 -26.90
CA SER A 14 -2.74 48.25 -27.42
C SER A 14 -1.46 47.51 -27.03
N ARG A 15 -1.58 46.40 -26.30
CA ARG A 15 -0.47 45.44 -26.15
C ARG A 15 -0.32 44.63 -27.45
N PRO A 16 0.90 44.41 -27.97
CA PRO A 16 1.10 43.63 -29.18
C PRO A 16 0.81 42.15 -28.93
N ARG A 17 0.00 41.56 -29.82
CA ARG A 17 -0.21 40.11 -29.94
C ARG A 17 1.10 39.46 -30.38
N LEU A 18 1.68 38.63 -29.53
CA LEU A 18 2.70 37.66 -29.96
C LEU A 18 1.99 36.52 -30.71
N SER A 19 2.50 36.23 -31.90
CA SER A 19 2.06 35.14 -32.78
C SER A 19 2.37 33.76 -32.16
N PRO A 20 1.55 32.73 -32.45
CA PRO A 20 1.78 31.40 -31.93
C PRO A 20 2.92 30.75 -32.72
N THR A 21 4.10 30.67 -32.13
CA THR A 21 5.16 29.80 -32.63
C THR A 21 4.77 28.35 -32.35
N ASN A 22 4.72 27.57 -33.43
CA ASN A 22 4.53 26.12 -33.43
C ASN A 22 5.51 25.45 -32.47
N SER A 23 5.05 25.10 -31.27
CA SER A 23 5.72 24.13 -30.43
C SER A 23 5.24 22.75 -30.85
N LEU A 24 6.10 22.03 -31.59
CA LEU A 24 6.02 20.59 -31.76
C LEU A 24 6.26 19.93 -30.40
N LEU A 25 5.25 19.96 -29.53
CA LEU A 25 5.16 19.14 -28.33
C LEU A 25 4.86 17.71 -28.79
N ALA A 26 5.92 16.96 -29.06
CA ALA A 26 5.85 15.51 -29.11
C ALA A 26 5.34 15.02 -27.75
N ARG A 27 4.05 14.66 -27.70
CA ARG A 27 3.40 14.01 -26.57
C ARG A 27 4.06 12.65 -26.35
N SER A 28 5.10 12.61 -25.51
CA SER A 28 5.56 11.34 -24.92
C SER A 28 4.62 11.01 -23.77
N ALA A 29 3.50 10.36 -24.10
CA ALA A 29 2.66 9.72 -23.10
C ALA A 29 3.45 8.53 -22.54
N VAL A 30 3.90 8.63 -21.28
CA VAL A 30 4.33 7.45 -20.53
C VAL A 30 3.07 6.68 -20.19
N ALA A 31 2.68 5.79 -21.10
CA ALA A 31 1.67 4.78 -20.84
C ALA A 31 2.15 3.88 -19.70
N PRO A 32 1.25 3.37 -18.82
CA PRO A 32 1.51 2.07 -18.23
C PRO A 32 1.67 1.13 -19.43
N THR A 33 2.85 0.55 -19.60
CA THR A 33 3.14 -0.33 -20.72
C THR A 33 2.15 -1.49 -20.69
N MET A 34 1.07 -1.39 -21.48
CA MET A 34 0.36 -2.57 -21.93
C MET A 34 1.37 -3.36 -22.75
N ALA A 35 1.62 -4.60 -22.34
CA ALA A 35 2.60 -5.45 -22.99
C ALA A 35 2.23 -5.60 -24.48
N PRO A 36 3.18 -5.36 -25.42
CA PRO A 36 2.97 -5.77 -26.79
C PRO A 36 2.84 -7.30 -26.83
N ARG A 37 1.89 -7.83 -27.62
CA ARG A 37 1.75 -9.27 -27.89
C ARG A 37 3.12 -9.83 -28.30
N ARG A 38 3.71 -10.68 -27.47
CA ARG A 38 5.05 -11.26 -27.68
C ARG A 38 5.00 -12.52 -28.53
N LYS A 39 6.02 -12.70 -29.39
CA LYS A 39 6.41 -13.99 -29.98
C LYS A 39 7.04 -14.87 -28.87
N ALA A 40 6.78 -16.17 -28.90
CA ALA A 40 6.93 -17.14 -27.81
C ALA A 40 8.37 -17.47 -27.29
N SER A 41 9.41 -16.64 -27.51
CA SER A 41 10.81 -17.02 -27.20
C SER A 41 11.58 -16.07 -26.26
N SER A 42 10.93 -15.41 -25.30
CA SER A 42 11.58 -14.41 -24.42
C SER A 42 11.41 -14.65 -22.91
N LEU A 43 10.93 -15.83 -22.51
CA LEU A 43 10.89 -16.19 -21.10
C LEU A 43 12.28 -16.65 -20.65
N PRO A 44 12.72 -16.30 -19.43
CA PRO A 44 13.94 -16.88 -18.88
C PRO A 44 13.83 -18.41 -18.80
N GLU A 45 14.97 -19.08 -18.70
CA GLU A 45 15.03 -20.54 -18.53
C GLU A 45 14.28 -20.96 -17.24
N GLY A 46 13.55 -22.09 -17.31
CA GLY A 46 12.77 -22.65 -16.19
C GLY A 46 11.29 -22.25 -16.12
N TYR A 47 10.86 -21.22 -16.85
CA TYR A 47 9.45 -20.81 -16.88
C TYR A 47 8.67 -21.59 -17.96
N VAL A 48 7.54 -22.16 -17.56
CA VAL A 48 6.64 -22.94 -18.41
C VAL A 48 5.24 -22.32 -18.35
N GLU A 49 4.63 -22.15 -19.53
CA GLU A 49 3.28 -21.62 -19.68
C GLU A 49 2.25 -22.77 -19.62
N ASP A 50 1.36 -22.75 -18.63
CA ASP A 50 0.21 -23.63 -18.53
C ASP A 50 -1.08 -22.83 -18.75
N LEU A 51 -1.55 -22.80 -20.00
CA LEU A 51 -2.78 -22.09 -20.37
C LEU A 51 -4.05 -22.71 -19.76
N SER A 52 -4.00 -23.92 -19.21
CA SER A 52 -5.15 -24.54 -18.53
C SER A 52 -5.53 -23.81 -17.23
N LYS A 53 -4.60 -23.04 -16.65
CA LYS A 53 -4.81 -22.20 -15.46
C LYS A 53 -5.42 -20.84 -15.77
N GLY A 54 -5.76 -20.58 -17.03
CA GLY A 54 -6.10 -19.25 -17.51
C GLY A 54 -4.85 -18.39 -17.70
N LYS A 55 -5.02 -17.25 -18.39
CA LYS A 55 -3.92 -16.35 -18.71
C LYS A 55 -3.22 -15.80 -17.48
N MET A 56 -3.96 -15.50 -16.43
CA MET A 56 -3.46 -14.84 -15.22
C MET A 56 -2.44 -15.70 -14.47
N LEU A 57 -2.73 -16.99 -14.33
CA LEU A 57 -1.97 -17.93 -13.51
C LEU A 57 -1.08 -18.87 -14.32
N ARG A 58 -0.94 -18.64 -15.64
CA ARG A 58 -0.23 -19.54 -16.56
C ARG A 58 1.24 -19.80 -16.23
N PHE A 59 1.86 -18.96 -15.40
CA PHE A 59 3.25 -19.16 -14.96
C PHE A 59 3.36 -19.62 -13.49
N GLU A 60 2.26 -19.68 -12.74
CA GLU A 60 2.30 -19.85 -11.28
C GLU A 60 3.01 -21.15 -10.88
N ASP A 61 2.71 -22.25 -11.55
CA ASP A 61 3.29 -23.57 -11.25
C ASP A 61 4.77 -23.69 -11.63
N SER A 62 5.28 -22.82 -12.53
CA SER A 62 6.69 -22.80 -12.97
C SER A 62 7.54 -21.70 -12.33
N LEU A 63 6.94 -20.84 -11.50
CA LEU A 63 7.70 -19.90 -10.67
C LEU A 63 8.67 -20.66 -9.75
N PRO A 64 9.86 -20.12 -9.49
CA PRO A 64 10.77 -20.70 -8.50
C PRO A 64 10.13 -20.70 -7.11
N ARG A 65 10.49 -21.67 -6.28
CA ARG A 65 10.15 -21.64 -4.84
C ARG A 65 11.01 -20.62 -4.12
N LEU A 66 10.48 -20.04 -3.04
CA LEU A 66 11.23 -19.10 -2.20
C LEU A 66 12.47 -19.82 -1.63
N PRO A 67 13.70 -19.32 -1.87
CA PRO A 67 14.91 -19.98 -1.37
C PRO A 67 14.99 -19.89 0.15
N VAL A 68 15.79 -20.77 0.73
CA VAL A 68 16.27 -20.67 2.11
C VAL A 68 17.73 -20.23 2.04
N PRO A 69 18.09 -19.02 2.51
CA PRO A 69 19.49 -18.58 2.55
C PRO A 69 20.34 -19.49 3.44
N THR A 70 21.66 -19.47 3.28
CA THR A 70 22.53 -20.16 4.25
C THR A 70 22.61 -19.37 5.55
N LEU A 71 22.96 -20.06 6.66
CA LEU A 71 23.16 -19.40 7.95
C LEU A 71 24.27 -18.35 7.88
N GLU A 72 25.36 -18.65 7.17
CA GLU A 72 26.52 -17.75 7.00
C GLU A 72 26.15 -16.51 6.19
N GLU A 73 25.37 -16.68 5.12
CA GLU A 73 24.84 -15.59 4.32
C GLU A 73 23.98 -14.64 5.16
N THR A 74 23.07 -15.19 5.97
CA THR A 74 22.19 -14.40 6.84
C THR A 74 22.96 -13.77 7.99
N ALA A 75 23.87 -14.49 8.66
CA ALA A 75 24.69 -13.96 9.76
C ALA A 75 25.56 -12.80 9.32
N ARG A 76 26.26 -12.92 8.18
CA ARG A 76 27.09 -11.84 7.63
C ARG A 76 26.27 -10.58 7.34
N ARG A 77 25.06 -10.74 6.78
CA ARG A 77 24.17 -9.62 6.47
C ARG A 77 23.56 -9.02 7.75
N TYR A 78 23.15 -9.85 8.69
CA TYR A 78 22.60 -9.41 9.96
C TYR A 78 23.62 -8.57 10.73
N LEU A 79 24.85 -9.07 10.93
CA LEU A 79 25.92 -8.32 11.59
C LEU A 79 26.22 -6.99 10.88
N LYS A 80 26.32 -6.98 9.55
CA LYS A 80 26.50 -5.73 8.79
C LYS A 80 25.38 -4.73 9.06
N SER A 81 24.13 -5.19 9.16
CA SER A 81 22.98 -4.32 9.42
C SER A 81 22.92 -3.82 10.87
N VAL A 82 23.36 -4.64 11.84
CA VAL A 82 23.36 -4.28 13.27
C VAL A 82 24.47 -3.26 13.57
N HIS A 83 25.65 -3.43 13.00
CA HIS A 83 26.79 -2.53 13.20
C HIS A 83 26.44 -1.06 12.98
N ALA A 84 25.57 -0.78 12.02
CA ALA A 84 25.15 0.59 11.68
C ALA A 84 24.25 1.26 12.72
N VAL A 85 23.67 0.51 13.67
CA VAL A 85 22.62 1.01 14.58
C VAL A 85 22.89 0.79 16.07
N VAL A 86 23.94 0.06 16.44
CA VAL A 86 24.31 -0.20 17.85
C VAL A 86 25.70 0.34 18.18
N SER A 87 26.04 0.37 19.47
CA SER A 87 27.41 0.70 19.92
C SER A 87 28.39 -0.45 19.67
N GLU A 88 29.69 -0.14 19.68
CA GLU A 88 30.75 -1.15 19.52
C GLU A 88 30.64 -2.31 20.53
N ALA A 89 30.33 -1.99 21.80
CA ALA A 89 30.18 -3.00 22.85
C ALA A 89 28.97 -3.91 22.62
N GLU A 90 27.84 -3.36 22.16
CA GLU A 90 26.66 -4.12 21.79
C GLU A 90 26.91 -4.98 20.54
N TYR A 91 27.63 -4.44 19.56
CA TYR A 91 28.01 -5.16 18.35
C TYR A 91 28.89 -6.38 18.66
N GLU A 92 29.91 -6.23 19.51
CA GLU A 92 30.76 -7.36 19.90
C GLU A 92 30.01 -8.44 20.68
N ASN A 93 28.99 -8.07 21.46
CA ASN A 93 28.09 -9.04 22.09
C ASN A 93 27.21 -9.76 21.06
N THR A 94 26.63 -9.00 20.13
CA THR A 94 25.82 -9.55 19.00
C THR A 94 26.65 -10.54 18.19
N LYS A 95 27.88 -10.17 17.87
CA LYS A 95 28.81 -10.97 17.09
C LYS A 95 29.09 -12.32 17.75
N LYS A 96 29.35 -12.34 19.06
CA LYS A 96 29.51 -13.60 19.82
C LYS A 96 28.25 -14.47 19.76
N ALA A 97 27.07 -13.89 19.91
CA ALA A 97 25.80 -14.62 19.84
C ALA A 97 25.56 -15.20 18.44
N VAL A 98 25.84 -14.44 17.38
CA VAL A 98 25.73 -14.87 15.98
C VAL A 98 26.74 -15.97 15.67
N GLU A 99 28.01 -15.82 16.06
CA GLU A 99 29.06 -16.82 15.86
C GLU A 99 28.71 -18.14 16.57
N ALA A 100 28.18 -18.07 17.80
CA ALA A 100 27.69 -19.25 18.52
C ALA A 100 26.48 -19.90 17.84
N PHE A 101 25.61 -19.11 17.20
CA PHE A 101 24.44 -19.59 16.49
C PHE A 101 24.81 -20.34 15.19
N VAL A 102 25.78 -19.82 14.42
CA VAL A 102 26.12 -20.35 13.08
C VAL A 102 27.31 -21.31 13.05
N ARG A 103 28.09 -21.44 14.13
CA ARG A 103 29.21 -22.40 14.16
C ARG A 103 28.72 -23.83 13.90
N PRO A 104 29.58 -24.73 13.39
CA PRO A 104 29.27 -26.15 13.29
C PRO A 104 28.80 -26.73 14.63
N GLY A 105 27.66 -27.43 14.64
CA GLY A 105 27.02 -27.93 15.86
C GLY A 105 26.32 -26.86 16.72
N GLY A 106 26.23 -25.62 16.25
CA GLY A 106 25.47 -24.53 16.88
C GLY A 106 23.96 -24.71 16.73
N GLU A 107 23.20 -23.96 17.54
CA GLU A 107 21.74 -24.04 17.59
C GLU A 107 21.08 -23.73 16.24
N GLY A 108 21.69 -22.85 15.44
CA GLY A 108 21.18 -22.48 14.12
C GLY A 108 21.21 -23.64 13.12
N GLN A 109 22.16 -24.57 13.21
CA GLN A 109 22.29 -25.69 12.28
C GLN A 109 21.05 -26.59 12.30
N THR A 110 20.58 -26.95 13.49
CA THR A 110 19.38 -27.79 13.65
C THR A 110 18.13 -27.07 13.12
N LEU A 111 18.00 -25.76 13.35
CA LEU A 111 16.88 -24.97 12.84
C LEU A 111 16.95 -24.84 11.30
N GLN A 112 18.14 -24.69 10.74
CA GLN A 112 18.37 -24.64 9.30
C GLN A 112 17.96 -25.96 8.62
N GLU A 113 18.38 -27.10 9.18
CA GLU A 113 18.01 -28.42 8.67
C GLU A 113 16.50 -28.62 8.65
N ARG A 114 15.81 -28.20 9.73
CA ARG A 114 14.34 -28.22 9.80
C ARG A 114 13.70 -27.31 8.76
N LEU A 115 14.26 -26.12 8.52
CA LEU A 115 13.72 -25.17 7.56
C LEU A 115 13.89 -25.68 6.12
N LEU A 116 15.05 -26.24 5.81
CA LEU A 116 15.32 -26.90 4.54
C LEU A 116 14.37 -28.08 4.31
N ALA A 117 14.12 -28.90 5.33
CA ALA A 117 13.13 -29.98 5.25
C ALA A 117 11.71 -29.45 4.98
N ARG A 118 11.30 -28.35 5.64
CA ARG A 118 10.01 -27.69 5.38
C ARG A 118 9.91 -27.17 3.94
N ALA A 119 10.97 -26.53 3.43
CA ALA A 119 11.02 -25.98 2.08
C ALA A 119 11.05 -27.08 0.99
N ALA A 120 11.64 -28.23 1.30
CA ALA A 120 11.68 -29.39 0.42
C ALA A 120 10.36 -30.18 0.38
N ASP A 121 9.51 -30.05 1.41
CA ASP A 121 8.20 -30.72 1.45
C ASP A 121 7.34 -30.27 0.25
N PRO A 122 6.90 -31.19 -0.63
CA PRO A 122 6.07 -30.85 -1.78
C PRO A 122 4.71 -30.25 -1.41
N LYS A 123 4.23 -30.43 -0.17
CA LYS A 123 3.00 -29.80 0.32
C LYS A 123 3.16 -28.29 0.55
N ASN A 124 4.39 -27.80 0.70
CA ASN A 124 4.68 -26.39 0.87
C ASN A 124 5.19 -25.81 -0.45
N LYS A 125 4.38 -24.95 -1.09
CA LYS A 125 4.83 -24.16 -2.26
C LYS A 125 5.79 -23.05 -1.85
N ASN A 126 5.59 -22.51 -0.65
CA ASN A 126 6.43 -21.50 -0.04
C ASN A 126 6.55 -21.79 1.46
N TRP A 127 7.79 -21.87 1.97
CA TRP A 127 8.03 -22.22 3.38
C TRP A 127 7.54 -21.14 4.37
N LEU A 128 7.34 -19.91 3.91
CA LEU A 128 7.08 -18.72 4.72
C LEU A 128 5.60 -18.32 4.77
N THR A 129 4.86 -18.45 3.67
CA THR A 129 3.57 -17.77 3.45
C THR A 129 2.56 -17.98 4.57
N GLU A 130 2.34 -19.23 4.98
CA GLU A 130 1.43 -19.58 6.09
C GLU A 130 1.83 -18.86 7.39
N TRP A 131 3.10 -18.97 7.80
CA TRP A 131 3.61 -18.37 9.03
C TRP A 131 3.55 -16.85 8.99
N TRP A 132 3.83 -16.24 7.83
CA TRP A 132 3.80 -14.79 7.68
C TRP A 132 2.36 -14.26 7.71
N ASN A 133 1.44 -14.88 6.98
CA ASN A 133 0.02 -14.51 6.99
C ASN A 133 -0.56 -14.57 8.41
N HIS A 134 -0.20 -15.61 9.17
CA HIS A 134 -0.60 -15.73 10.56
C HIS A 134 0.07 -14.68 11.45
N ALA A 135 1.40 -14.64 11.51
CA ALA A 135 2.12 -13.85 12.50
C ALA A 135 2.00 -12.32 12.29
N ALA A 136 2.00 -11.86 11.03
CA ALA A 136 1.95 -10.44 10.73
C ALA A 136 0.53 -9.87 10.67
N TYR A 137 -0.50 -10.71 10.49
CA TYR A 137 -1.85 -10.22 10.19
C TYR A 137 -2.97 -10.97 10.91
N LEU A 138 -3.17 -12.26 10.61
CA LEU A 138 -4.38 -12.98 11.04
C LEU A 138 -4.39 -13.28 12.55
N GLY A 139 -3.23 -13.59 13.13
CA GLY A 139 -3.03 -13.73 14.57
C GLY A 139 -2.71 -12.41 15.29
N TYR A 140 -2.57 -11.29 14.57
CA TYR A 140 -2.37 -9.97 15.16
C TYR A 140 -3.72 -9.41 15.62
N ARG A 141 -3.83 -9.09 16.92
CA ARG A 141 -5.11 -8.79 17.59
C ARG A 141 -5.45 -7.31 17.71
N ASP A 142 -4.50 -6.41 17.44
CA ASP A 142 -4.83 -4.99 17.37
C ASP A 142 -5.77 -4.69 16.18
N PRO A 143 -6.51 -3.58 16.24
CA PRO A 143 -7.39 -3.16 15.15
C PRO A 143 -6.73 -3.20 13.76
N VAL A 144 -7.47 -3.67 12.75
CA VAL A 144 -6.99 -3.63 11.35
C VAL A 144 -6.77 -2.19 10.88
N VAL A 145 -7.60 -1.25 11.31
CA VAL A 145 -7.38 0.19 11.12
C VAL A 145 -7.02 0.80 12.48
N PRO A 146 -5.92 1.53 12.62
CA PRO A 146 -5.01 2.00 11.57
C PRO A 146 -3.86 1.04 11.18
N TYR A 147 -3.67 -0.10 11.88
CA TYR A 147 -2.36 -0.78 11.91
C TYR A 147 -2.06 -1.73 10.75
N VAL A 148 -3.08 -2.30 10.10
CA VAL A 148 -2.96 -3.28 9.01
C VAL A 148 -3.42 -2.67 7.68
N SER A 149 -4.51 -1.91 7.70
CA SER A 149 -5.13 -1.30 6.52
C SER A 149 -4.30 -0.15 5.94
N TYR A 150 -4.38 0.01 4.62
CA TYR A 150 -3.76 1.11 3.88
C TYR A 150 -4.78 1.76 2.93
N PHE A 151 -4.48 2.96 2.45
CA PHE A 151 -5.38 3.71 1.56
C PHE A 151 -4.69 4.26 0.31
N TYR A 152 -5.47 4.49 -0.75
CA TYR A 152 -5.07 5.31 -1.90
C TYR A 152 -6.01 6.50 -2.06
N SER A 153 -5.47 7.70 -2.25
CA SER A 153 -6.23 8.87 -2.69
C SER A 153 -6.09 9.00 -4.19
N TYR A 154 -7.20 8.98 -4.94
CA TYR A 154 -7.15 9.19 -6.38
C TYR A 154 -7.00 10.67 -6.72
N LYS A 155 -6.54 10.92 -7.95
CA LYS A 155 -6.68 12.22 -8.60
C LYS A 155 -8.15 12.54 -8.84
N ASP A 156 -8.44 13.83 -8.89
CA ASP A 156 -9.77 14.34 -9.18
C ASP A 156 -10.15 14.07 -10.64
N ASP A 157 -11.34 13.51 -10.85
CA ASP A 157 -11.94 13.41 -12.17
C ASP A 157 -12.81 14.62 -12.47
N ARG A 158 -12.22 15.55 -13.22
CA ARG A 158 -12.89 16.79 -13.63
C ARG A 158 -14.11 16.54 -14.52
N ALA A 159 -14.17 15.42 -15.23
CA ALA A 159 -15.30 15.08 -16.09
C ALA A 159 -16.47 14.44 -15.32
N ARG A 160 -16.22 13.90 -14.12
CA ARG A 160 -17.21 13.12 -13.36
C ARG A 160 -17.25 13.59 -11.90
N ARG A 161 -17.73 14.81 -11.70
CA ARG A 161 -17.86 15.45 -10.37
C ARG A 161 -19.14 15.06 -9.63
N ASN A 162 -20.17 14.59 -10.33
CA ASN A 162 -21.34 14.00 -9.68
C ASN A 162 -20.91 12.70 -8.98
N PRO A 163 -21.16 12.53 -7.68
CA PRO A 163 -20.63 11.40 -6.92
C PRO A 163 -21.29 10.07 -7.30
N ALA A 164 -22.58 10.04 -7.68
CA ALA A 164 -23.22 8.82 -8.18
C ALA A 164 -22.60 8.37 -9.52
N LYS A 165 -22.37 9.31 -10.44
CA LYS A 165 -21.68 9.04 -11.71
C LYS A 165 -20.22 8.60 -11.51
N ARG A 166 -19.54 9.20 -10.53
CA ARG A 166 -18.17 8.82 -10.15
C ARG A 166 -18.14 7.39 -9.59
N ALA A 167 -19.06 7.06 -8.68
CA ALA A 167 -19.20 5.72 -8.13
C ALA A 167 -19.52 4.68 -9.23
N ALA A 168 -20.42 5.00 -10.16
CA ALA A 168 -20.74 4.14 -11.32
C ALA A 168 -19.50 3.87 -12.18
N SER A 169 -18.71 4.90 -12.47
CA SER A 169 -17.50 4.76 -13.27
C SER A 169 -16.45 3.89 -12.59
N VAL A 170 -16.23 4.09 -11.29
CA VAL A 170 -15.31 3.26 -10.48
C VAL A 170 -15.80 1.83 -10.41
N ALA A 171 -17.08 1.61 -10.12
CA ALA A 171 -17.68 0.28 -10.04
C ALA A 171 -17.58 -0.46 -11.38
N THR A 172 -17.95 0.17 -12.51
CA THR A 172 -17.85 -0.44 -13.85
C THR A 172 -16.40 -0.86 -14.17
N ALA A 173 -15.43 0.00 -13.90
CA ALA A 173 -14.02 -0.32 -14.16
C ALA A 173 -13.47 -1.41 -13.21
N ALA A 174 -13.89 -1.42 -11.94
CA ALA A 174 -13.55 -2.48 -10.99
C ALA A 174 -14.20 -3.82 -11.37
N LEU A 175 -15.43 -3.81 -11.90
CA LEU A 175 -16.14 -4.99 -12.38
C LEU A 175 -15.50 -5.58 -13.63
N GLU A 176 -14.96 -4.76 -14.54
CA GLU A 176 -14.18 -5.27 -15.67
C GLU A 176 -12.89 -5.96 -15.20
N PHE A 177 -12.19 -5.39 -14.23
CA PHE A 177 -11.02 -6.05 -13.63
C PHE A 177 -11.42 -7.35 -12.92
N LYS A 178 -12.52 -7.33 -12.17
CA LYS A 178 -13.07 -8.51 -11.51
C LYS A 178 -13.38 -9.63 -12.50
N ARG A 179 -14.04 -9.30 -13.61
CA ARG A 179 -14.36 -10.25 -14.68
C ARG A 179 -13.08 -10.95 -15.18
N GLN A 180 -12.01 -10.18 -15.42
CA GLN A 180 -10.72 -10.70 -15.86
C GLN A 180 -10.01 -11.58 -14.82
N VAL A 181 -10.21 -11.32 -13.52
CA VAL A 181 -9.69 -12.17 -12.43
C VAL A 181 -10.50 -13.46 -12.34
N ASP A 182 -11.82 -13.38 -12.34
CA ASP A 182 -12.71 -14.54 -12.16
C ASP A 182 -12.65 -15.51 -13.35
N ASP A 183 -12.53 -15.02 -14.58
CA ASP A 183 -12.40 -15.87 -15.78
C ASP A 183 -10.94 -16.23 -16.12
N GLY A 184 -9.99 -15.74 -15.32
CA GLY A 184 -8.56 -15.97 -15.51
C GLY A 184 -7.95 -15.28 -16.74
N SER A 185 -8.64 -14.34 -17.39
CA SER A 185 -8.17 -13.65 -18.59
C SER A 185 -7.23 -12.46 -18.33
N LEU A 186 -7.09 -12.02 -17.07
CA LEU A 186 -6.15 -10.96 -16.69
C LEU A 186 -4.73 -11.36 -17.11
N GLU A 187 -3.98 -10.46 -17.75
CA GLU A 187 -2.63 -10.79 -18.19
C GLU A 187 -1.65 -10.91 -17.00
N PRO A 188 -0.63 -11.77 -17.07
CA PRO A 188 0.40 -11.88 -16.04
C PRO A 188 1.13 -10.56 -15.77
N GLU A 189 1.61 -10.45 -14.54
CA GLU A 189 2.50 -9.38 -14.13
C GLU A 189 3.97 -9.79 -14.30
N TYR A 190 4.83 -8.80 -14.56
CA TYR A 190 6.26 -9.03 -14.80
C TYR A 190 7.12 -8.06 -14.00
N MET A 191 8.23 -8.56 -13.47
CA MET A 191 9.30 -7.78 -12.88
C MET A 191 10.59 -8.01 -13.67
N ARG A 192 11.15 -6.94 -14.27
CA ARG A 192 12.34 -7.02 -15.14
C ARG A 192 12.27 -8.17 -16.17
N ALA A 193 11.11 -8.30 -16.82
CA ALA A 193 10.76 -9.31 -17.82
C ALA A 193 10.52 -10.76 -17.35
N ALA A 194 10.72 -11.08 -16.06
CA ALA A 194 10.30 -12.35 -15.48
C ALA A 194 8.86 -12.26 -14.95
N PRO A 195 7.99 -13.26 -15.19
CA PRO A 195 6.67 -13.27 -14.59
C PRO A 195 6.77 -13.35 -13.06
N ILE A 196 5.76 -12.84 -12.35
CA ILE A 196 5.67 -12.88 -10.90
C ILE A 196 4.34 -13.49 -10.44
N ALA A 197 4.33 -14.05 -9.24
CA ALA A 197 3.18 -14.69 -8.60
C ALA A 197 1.95 -13.79 -8.60
N MET A 198 0.83 -14.38 -8.97
CA MET A 198 -0.49 -13.76 -8.98
C MET A 198 -1.53 -14.56 -8.19
N SER A 199 -1.13 -15.65 -7.53
CA SER A 199 -2.00 -16.47 -6.67
C SER A 199 -2.82 -15.65 -5.66
N SER A 200 -2.24 -14.62 -5.05
CA SER A 200 -2.93 -13.78 -4.05
C SER A 200 -4.18 -13.05 -4.60
N PHE A 201 -4.34 -12.92 -5.92
CA PHE A 201 -5.50 -12.28 -6.54
C PHE A 201 -6.80 -13.07 -6.26
N GLU A 202 -6.71 -14.34 -5.85
CA GLU A 202 -7.88 -15.11 -5.44
C GLU A 202 -8.64 -14.44 -4.27
N TYR A 203 -7.93 -13.75 -3.38
CA TYR A 203 -8.51 -13.07 -2.20
C TYR A 203 -9.05 -11.67 -2.52
N MET A 204 -8.98 -11.22 -3.77
CA MET A 204 -9.28 -9.84 -4.14
C MET A 204 -10.78 -9.51 -4.11
N PHE A 205 -11.63 -10.35 -4.70
CA PHE A 205 -13.08 -10.14 -4.78
C PHE A 205 -13.83 -11.25 -4.04
N ASN A 206 -15.08 -11.01 -3.63
CA ASN A 206 -15.90 -12.02 -2.94
C ASN A 206 -15.16 -12.67 -1.76
N CYS A 207 -14.38 -11.88 -1.04
CA CYS A 207 -13.58 -12.33 0.09
C CYS A 207 -13.79 -11.37 1.27
N CYS A 208 -13.63 -11.87 2.49
CA CYS A 208 -13.65 -11.07 3.72
C CYS A 208 -12.72 -11.70 4.74
N ARG A 209 -12.05 -10.88 5.55
CA ARG A 209 -11.44 -11.34 6.80
C ARG A 209 -12.54 -11.60 7.82
N ILE A 210 -12.52 -12.72 8.51
CA ILE A 210 -13.53 -13.07 9.51
C ILE A 210 -12.87 -13.03 10.89
N PRO A 211 -13.40 -12.23 11.85
CA PRO A 211 -12.88 -12.23 13.21
C PRO A 211 -13.17 -13.56 13.90
N ALA A 212 -12.16 -14.10 14.58
CA ALA A 212 -12.30 -15.34 15.35
C ALA A 212 -11.40 -15.34 16.59
N ASP A 213 -11.67 -16.26 17.50
CA ASP A 213 -10.94 -16.39 18.76
C ASP A 213 -9.49 -16.83 18.48
N GLY A 214 -8.53 -16.10 19.03
CA GLY A 214 -7.09 -16.36 18.88
C GLY A 214 -6.50 -15.94 17.53
N ALA A 215 -7.13 -16.28 16.41
CA ALA A 215 -6.70 -15.86 15.08
C ALA A 215 -7.87 -15.74 14.11
N ASP A 216 -7.86 -14.67 13.32
CA ASP A 216 -8.81 -14.45 12.23
C ASP A 216 -8.51 -15.39 11.05
N TYR A 217 -9.42 -15.48 10.09
CA TYR A 217 -9.19 -16.23 8.86
C TYR A 217 -9.80 -15.53 7.63
N PRO A 218 -9.21 -15.72 6.43
CA PRO A 218 -9.84 -15.26 5.20
C PRO A 218 -10.97 -16.21 4.79
N GLN A 219 -12.10 -15.66 4.36
CA GLN A 219 -13.20 -16.41 3.79
C GLN A 219 -13.47 -15.97 2.36
N LYS A 220 -13.23 -16.86 1.41
CA LYS A 220 -13.55 -16.70 -0.01
C LYS A 220 -14.94 -17.27 -0.30
N PHE A 221 -15.70 -16.57 -1.12
CA PHE A 221 -17.04 -16.96 -1.57
C PHE A 221 -17.05 -17.15 -3.10
N PRO A 222 -17.80 -18.14 -3.62
CA PRO A 222 -17.93 -18.36 -5.06
C PRO A 222 -18.58 -17.15 -5.75
N ALA A 223 -17.93 -16.59 -6.77
CA ALA A 223 -18.41 -15.39 -7.46
C ALA A 223 -19.78 -15.60 -8.12
N LYS A 224 -20.00 -16.77 -8.76
CA LYS A 224 -21.26 -17.12 -9.45
C LYS A 224 -22.48 -17.20 -8.53
N GLU A 225 -22.26 -17.47 -7.24
CA GLU A 225 -23.33 -17.53 -6.23
C GLU A 225 -23.55 -16.18 -5.52
N ASN A 226 -22.66 -15.21 -5.75
CA ASN A 226 -22.61 -13.94 -5.04
C ASN A 226 -22.39 -12.77 -6.03
N GLU A 227 -23.28 -12.69 -7.02
CA GLU A 227 -23.30 -11.66 -8.07
C GLU A 227 -23.88 -10.33 -7.56
N HIS A 228 -23.28 -9.79 -6.51
CA HIS A 228 -23.67 -8.51 -5.92
C HIS A 228 -22.46 -7.75 -5.37
N ILE A 229 -22.62 -6.44 -5.26
CA ILE A 229 -21.77 -5.57 -4.43
C ILE A 229 -22.60 -5.06 -3.25
N VAL A 230 -21.91 -4.53 -2.25
CA VAL A 230 -22.57 -3.79 -1.17
C VAL A 230 -22.18 -2.31 -1.25
N VAL A 231 -23.15 -1.46 -1.00
CA VAL A 231 -22.99 -0.02 -0.92
C VAL A 231 -23.33 0.43 0.49
N VAL A 232 -22.55 1.33 1.07
CA VAL A 232 -22.84 1.91 2.38
C VAL A 232 -22.94 3.43 2.29
N ARG A 233 -24.02 3.99 2.84
CA ARG A 233 -24.22 5.44 2.98
C ARG A 233 -24.90 5.74 4.30
N LYS A 234 -24.42 6.74 5.04
CA LYS A 234 -24.96 7.12 6.36
C LYS A 234 -25.07 5.90 7.29
N ASN A 235 -24.08 5.00 7.22
CA ASN A 235 -23.99 3.74 7.97
C ASN A 235 -25.01 2.66 7.55
N GLN A 236 -25.90 2.94 6.60
CA GLN A 236 -26.86 1.96 6.10
C GLN A 236 -26.27 1.20 4.90
N PHE A 237 -26.32 -0.13 4.98
CA PHE A 237 -25.81 -1.01 3.93
C PHE A 237 -26.93 -1.39 2.95
N PHE A 238 -26.58 -1.52 1.67
CA PHE A 238 -27.47 -1.89 0.58
C PHE A 238 -26.83 -2.95 -0.28
N LYS A 239 -27.57 -4.03 -0.56
CA LYS A 239 -27.20 -5.03 -1.56
C LYS A 239 -27.61 -4.52 -2.94
N VAL A 240 -26.64 -4.43 -3.84
CA VAL A 240 -26.87 -4.08 -5.25
C VAL A 240 -26.55 -5.29 -6.12
N PRO A 241 -27.53 -5.87 -6.84
CA PRO A 241 -27.28 -6.98 -7.75
C PRO A 241 -26.41 -6.52 -8.92
N LEU A 242 -25.55 -7.40 -9.41
CA LEU A 242 -24.73 -7.15 -10.60
C LEU A 242 -25.35 -7.71 -11.88
N VAL A 243 -26.25 -8.68 -11.74
CA VAL A 243 -26.96 -9.34 -12.84
C VAL A 243 -28.46 -9.26 -12.57
N VAL A 244 -29.22 -8.81 -13.56
CA VAL A 244 -30.70 -8.77 -13.54
C VAL A 244 -31.18 -9.30 -14.89
N ASP A 245 -32.20 -10.16 -14.91
CA ASP A 245 -32.71 -10.80 -16.14
C ASP A 245 -31.61 -11.48 -16.99
N GLY A 246 -30.62 -12.08 -16.32
CA GLY A 246 -29.48 -12.77 -16.96
C GLY A 246 -28.47 -11.84 -17.64
N LYS A 247 -28.57 -10.52 -17.45
CA LYS A 247 -27.64 -9.53 -18.04
C LYS A 247 -26.94 -8.71 -16.95
N PRO A 248 -25.61 -8.51 -17.04
CA PRO A 248 -24.89 -7.59 -16.17
C PRO A 248 -25.50 -6.18 -16.20
N LEU A 249 -25.43 -5.45 -15.10
CA LEU A 249 -25.79 -4.04 -15.06
C LEU A 249 -24.79 -3.22 -15.89
N ASN A 250 -25.31 -2.27 -16.67
CA ASN A 250 -24.48 -1.28 -17.34
C ASN A 250 -24.17 -0.07 -16.43
N VAL A 251 -23.32 0.83 -16.92
CA VAL A 251 -22.88 2.01 -16.15
C VAL A 251 -24.04 2.93 -15.74
N SER A 252 -25.03 3.13 -16.61
CA SER A 252 -26.18 3.99 -16.32
C SER A 252 -27.15 3.36 -15.32
N GLU A 253 -27.25 2.04 -15.31
CA GLU A 253 -28.02 1.30 -14.30
C GLU A 253 -27.33 1.34 -12.94
N LEU A 254 -26.00 1.18 -12.89
CA LEU A 254 -25.23 1.38 -11.66
C LEU A 254 -25.35 2.83 -11.14
N GLU A 255 -25.29 3.82 -12.03
CA GLU A 255 -25.53 5.22 -11.67
C GLU A 255 -26.92 5.41 -11.07
N LYS A 256 -27.98 4.82 -11.66
CA LYS A 256 -29.34 4.86 -11.11
C LYS A 256 -29.46 4.17 -9.76
N GLN A 257 -28.81 3.01 -9.55
CA GLN A 257 -28.77 2.37 -8.24
C GLN A 257 -28.15 3.28 -7.18
N PHE A 258 -27.03 3.94 -7.51
CA PHE A 258 -26.36 4.84 -6.57
C PHE A 258 -27.15 6.12 -6.32
N GLU A 259 -27.70 6.76 -7.35
CA GLU A 259 -28.64 7.89 -7.21
C GLU A 259 -29.82 7.54 -6.30
N ARG A 260 -30.38 6.34 -6.47
CA ARG A 260 -31.47 5.86 -5.63
C ARG A 260 -31.04 5.72 -4.17
N ILE A 261 -29.84 5.19 -3.89
CA ILE A 261 -29.27 5.12 -2.53
C ILE A 261 -29.09 6.51 -1.94
N TYR A 262 -28.61 7.49 -2.71
CA TYR A 262 -28.52 8.89 -2.24
C TYR A 262 -29.87 9.45 -1.77
N GLN A 263 -30.97 9.04 -2.42
CA GLN A 263 -32.32 9.49 -2.09
C GLN A 263 -32.93 8.76 -0.89
N ILE A 264 -32.74 7.44 -0.78
CA ILE A 264 -33.45 6.62 0.20
C ILE A 264 -32.67 6.34 1.48
N ALA A 265 -31.34 6.52 1.48
CA ALA A 265 -30.52 6.18 2.63
C ALA A 265 -30.84 7.04 3.86
N GLN A 266 -31.10 6.36 4.98
CA GLN A 266 -31.36 6.95 6.28
C GLN A 266 -30.16 6.72 7.20
N LYS A 267 -29.95 7.60 8.19
CA LYS A 267 -28.91 7.38 9.19
C LYS A 267 -29.24 6.11 9.98
N SER A 268 -28.30 5.17 10.02
CA SER A 268 -28.42 3.91 10.74
C SER A 268 -27.39 3.81 11.88
N PRO A 269 -27.58 2.97 12.91
CA PRO A 269 -26.53 2.64 13.86
C PRO A 269 -25.24 2.20 13.17
N ALA A 270 -24.09 2.55 13.73
CA ALA A 270 -22.78 2.40 13.12
C ALA A 270 -22.22 0.96 13.21
N VAL A 271 -22.96 -0.04 12.70
CA VAL A 271 -22.54 -1.46 12.76
C VAL A 271 -21.16 -1.67 12.13
N GLY A 272 -20.83 -0.93 11.07
CA GLY A 272 -19.51 -0.99 10.42
C GLY A 272 -18.34 -0.70 11.37
N THR A 273 -18.55 0.11 12.41
CA THR A 273 -17.49 0.46 13.38
C THR A 273 -17.02 -0.71 14.22
N LEU A 274 -17.82 -1.77 14.36
CA LEU A 274 -17.39 -2.99 15.03
C LEU A 274 -16.14 -3.60 14.36
N THR A 275 -15.99 -3.44 13.04
CA THR A 275 -14.82 -3.92 12.29
C THR A 275 -13.54 -3.11 12.54
N ALA A 276 -13.66 -1.94 13.20
CA ALA A 276 -12.53 -1.08 13.60
C ALA A 276 -12.03 -1.36 15.03
N ALA A 277 -12.71 -2.21 15.79
CA ALA A 277 -12.31 -2.57 17.15
C ALA A 277 -11.09 -3.51 17.15
N ASN A 278 -10.50 -3.69 18.32
CA ASN A 278 -9.60 -4.81 18.59
C ASN A 278 -10.25 -6.13 18.10
N ARG A 279 -9.44 -7.04 17.55
CA ARG A 279 -9.95 -8.23 16.85
C ARG A 279 -10.71 -9.19 17.76
N ASP A 280 -10.33 -9.28 19.04
CA ASP A 280 -11.05 -10.10 20.03
C ASP A 280 -12.39 -9.45 20.40
N LEU A 281 -12.41 -8.13 20.60
CA LEU A 281 -13.66 -7.39 20.84
C LEU A 281 -14.61 -7.48 19.64
N TRP A 282 -14.08 -7.46 18.42
CA TRP A 282 -14.87 -7.67 17.21
C TRP A 282 -15.39 -9.11 17.11
N ALA A 283 -14.56 -10.12 17.38
CA ALA A 283 -14.99 -11.52 17.40
C ALA A 283 -16.17 -11.74 18.37
N ASP A 284 -16.10 -11.15 19.56
CA ASP A 284 -17.18 -11.22 20.54
C ASP A 284 -18.43 -10.43 20.12
N ALA A 285 -18.27 -9.22 19.57
CA ALA A 285 -19.40 -8.45 19.06
C ALA A 285 -20.09 -9.13 17.86
N ARG A 286 -19.34 -9.87 17.03
CA ARG A 286 -19.92 -10.71 15.97
C ARG A 286 -20.79 -11.83 16.55
N LYS A 287 -20.37 -12.49 17.64
CA LYS A 287 -21.19 -13.49 18.34
C LYS A 287 -22.49 -12.86 18.88
N LYS A 288 -22.40 -11.68 19.50
CA LYS A 288 -23.57 -10.92 19.98
C LYS A 288 -24.54 -10.57 18.86
N LEU A 289 -24.04 -10.15 17.69
CA LEU A 289 -24.86 -9.92 16.50
C LEU A 289 -25.65 -11.17 16.08
N LEU A 290 -24.99 -12.33 16.03
CA LEU A 290 -25.65 -13.58 15.63
C LEU A 290 -26.72 -14.03 16.65
N VAL A 291 -26.46 -13.84 17.95
CA VAL A 291 -27.43 -14.15 19.02
C VAL A 291 -28.62 -13.19 19.01
N ALA A 292 -28.40 -11.92 18.68
CA ALA A 292 -29.45 -10.90 18.71
C ALA A 292 -30.63 -11.23 17.77
N HIS A 293 -30.37 -11.82 16.60
CA HIS A 293 -31.42 -12.26 15.68
C HIS A 293 -30.86 -13.16 14.55
N PRO A 294 -31.58 -14.24 14.12
CA PRO A 294 -31.12 -15.12 13.05
C PRO A 294 -30.92 -14.42 11.69
N ALA A 295 -31.69 -13.37 11.39
CA ALA A 295 -31.52 -12.61 10.14
C ALA A 295 -30.15 -11.89 10.02
N ASN A 296 -29.44 -11.67 11.14
CA ASN A 296 -28.12 -11.03 11.11
C ASN A 296 -27.06 -11.92 10.45
N GLU A 297 -27.24 -13.25 10.45
CA GLU A 297 -26.36 -14.16 9.70
C GLU A 297 -26.42 -13.86 8.21
N GLN A 298 -27.62 -13.68 7.65
CA GLN A 298 -27.78 -13.33 6.24
C GLN A 298 -27.27 -11.91 5.94
N ALA A 299 -27.44 -10.97 6.88
CA ALA A 299 -26.91 -9.61 6.74
C ALA A 299 -25.38 -9.59 6.69
N LEU A 300 -24.71 -10.33 7.58
CA LEU A 300 -23.27 -10.53 7.56
C LEU A 300 -22.84 -11.22 6.26
N ARG A 301 -23.49 -12.32 5.87
CA ARG A 301 -23.18 -13.05 4.64
C ARG A 301 -23.29 -12.15 3.41
N ASP A 302 -24.31 -11.30 3.31
CA ASP A 302 -24.48 -10.37 2.20
C ASP A 302 -23.29 -9.39 2.08
N ILE A 303 -22.72 -8.92 3.19
CA ILE A 303 -21.53 -8.05 3.20
C ILE A 303 -20.25 -8.86 2.91
N GLU A 304 -20.04 -9.93 3.66
CA GLU A 304 -18.84 -10.78 3.61
C GLU A 304 -18.65 -11.37 2.20
N SER A 305 -19.73 -11.82 1.54
CA SER A 305 -19.67 -12.47 0.23
C SER A 305 -19.68 -11.53 -0.97
N SER A 306 -19.93 -10.23 -0.77
CA SER A 306 -20.01 -9.22 -1.84
C SER A 306 -18.72 -9.12 -2.67
N GLY A 307 -18.81 -8.71 -3.94
CA GLY A 307 -17.62 -8.52 -4.79
C GLY A 307 -16.61 -7.54 -4.18
N PHE A 308 -17.10 -6.37 -3.76
CA PHE A 308 -16.37 -5.31 -3.07
C PHE A 308 -17.38 -4.35 -2.42
N LEU A 309 -16.90 -3.37 -1.64
CA LEU A 309 -17.72 -2.33 -1.05
C LEU A 309 -17.60 -1.00 -1.81
N ILE A 310 -18.71 -0.30 -2.00
CA ILE A 310 -18.75 1.13 -2.36
C ILE A 310 -19.20 1.93 -1.13
N CYS A 311 -18.37 2.86 -0.67
CA CYS A 311 -18.71 3.79 0.42
C CYS A 311 -19.09 5.13 -0.19
N LEU A 312 -20.37 5.51 -0.06
CA LEU A 312 -20.89 6.82 -0.49
C LEU A 312 -20.92 7.75 0.72
N ASP A 313 -19.82 8.44 0.95
CA ASP A 313 -19.62 9.30 2.12
C ASP A 313 -20.24 10.68 1.92
N ASP A 314 -20.84 11.20 2.99
CA ASP A 314 -21.35 12.57 3.07
C ASP A 314 -20.26 13.62 3.43
N ALA A 315 -18.99 13.19 3.47
CA ALA A 315 -17.84 14.06 3.64
C ALA A 315 -17.50 14.84 2.36
N THR A 316 -16.77 15.95 2.51
CA THR A 316 -16.29 16.77 1.39
C THR A 316 -14.82 17.19 1.56
N PRO A 317 -13.86 16.24 1.65
CA PRO A 317 -12.46 16.56 1.91
C PRO A 317 -11.84 17.35 0.76
N VAL A 318 -11.05 18.36 1.10
CA VAL A 318 -10.38 19.28 0.17
C VAL A 318 -8.87 19.08 0.20
N THR A 319 -8.25 19.10 1.38
CA THR A 319 -6.79 19.00 1.55
C THR A 319 -6.30 17.55 1.38
N LEU A 320 -4.98 17.37 1.17
CA LEU A 320 -4.39 16.03 1.06
C LEU A 320 -4.52 15.24 2.37
N GLU A 321 -4.41 15.92 3.51
CA GLU A 321 -4.58 15.35 4.85
C GLU A 321 -6.04 14.97 5.12
N GLU A 322 -7.01 15.83 4.78
CA GLU A 322 -8.43 15.50 4.89
C GLU A 322 -8.78 14.26 4.05
N ARG A 323 -8.26 14.21 2.81
CA ARG A 323 -8.42 13.05 1.93
C ARG A 323 -7.78 11.80 2.50
N ALA A 324 -6.54 11.90 3.01
CA ALA A 324 -5.85 10.76 3.61
C ALA A 324 -6.64 10.19 4.80
N ARG A 325 -7.12 11.05 5.71
CA ARG A 325 -7.96 10.63 6.84
C ARG A 325 -9.26 9.98 6.37
N GLN A 326 -9.92 10.58 5.39
CA GLN A 326 -11.20 10.07 4.86
C GLN A 326 -11.05 8.69 4.23
N TYR A 327 -10.03 8.50 3.39
CA TYR A 327 -9.82 7.23 2.69
C TYR A 327 -9.20 6.15 3.57
N TRP A 328 -8.51 6.52 4.64
CA TRP A 328 -7.89 5.55 5.54
C TRP A 328 -8.86 5.03 6.59
N HIS A 329 -9.31 5.90 7.49
CA HIS A 329 -10.07 5.49 8.68
C HIS A 329 -11.47 6.12 8.74
N GLY A 330 -11.68 7.26 8.07
CA GLY A 330 -12.93 8.02 8.17
C GLY A 330 -13.36 8.25 9.63
N ASP A 331 -14.66 8.26 9.87
CA ASP A 331 -15.26 8.21 11.21
C ASP A 331 -15.40 6.78 11.76
N GLY A 332 -15.01 5.77 10.97
CA GLY A 332 -15.13 4.36 11.28
C GLY A 332 -16.52 3.75 11.00
N ALA A 333 -17.53 4.53 10.66
CA ALA A 333 -18.93 4.06 10.62
C ALA A 333 -19.39 3.64 9.23
N ASN A 334 -19.05 4.41 8.20
CA ASN A 334 -19.48 4.15 6.82
C ASN A 334 -18.52 3.20 6.07
N ARG A 335 -18.09 2.12 6.74
CA ARG A 335 -17.01 1.19 6.30
C ARG A 335 -17.31 -0.25 6.71
N TRP A 336 -16.55 -1.19 6.15
CA TRP A 336 -16.43 -2.55 6.65
C TRP A 336 -14.98 -3.01 6.54
N PHE A 337 -14.13 -2.68 7.54
CA PHE A 337 -12.67 -2.76 7.45
C PHE A 337 -12.10 -4.15 7.13
N ASP A 338 -12.88 -5.20 7.35
CA ASP A 338 -12.51 -6.58 6.99
C ASP A 338 -12.62 -6.88 5.49
N LYS A 339 -13.23 -6.00 4.71
CA LYS A 339 -13.39 -6.18 3.27
C LYS A 339 -12.07 -5.84 2.57
N PRO A 340 -11.51 -6.73 1.72
CA PRO A 340 -10.25 -6.48 1.02
C PRO A 340 -10.27 -5.23 0.14
N LEU A 341 -11.43 -4.89 -0.43
CA LEU A 341 -11.60 -3.77 -1.35
C LEU A 341 -12.75 -2.87 -0.95
N GLN A 342 -12.44 -1.61 -0.67
CA GLN A 342 -13.44 -0.58 -0.37
C GLN A 342 -13.14 0.66 -1.20
N PHE A 343 -14.03 0.99 -2.15
CA PHE A 343 -13.94 2.22 -2.92
C PHE A 343 -14.77 3.30 -2.24
N ILE A 344 -14.17 4.46 -2.02
CA ILE A 344 -14.77 5.52 -1.24
C ILE A 344 -15.01 6.71 -2.16
N ILE A 345 -16.25 7.19 -2.19
CA ILE A 345 -16.68 8.34 -3.00
C ILE A 345 -17.37 9.33 -2.06
N ASN A 346 -16.82 10.54 -2.02
CA ASN A 346 -17.31 11.65 -1.20
C ASN A 346 -18.35 12.48 -1.95
N ASP A 347 -19.22 13.20 -1.25
CA ASP A 347 -20.28 14.05 -1.83
C ASP A 347 -19.73 15.14 -2.77
N ASN A 348 -18.46 15.56 -2.60
CA ASN A 348 -17.78 16.48 -3.51
C ASN A 348 -17.15 15.81 -4.76
N GLY A 349 -17.41 14.52 -4.98
CA GLY A 349 -16.94 13.74 -6.12
C GLY A 349 -15.47 13.30 -6.04
N THR A 350 -14.77 13.61 -4.95
CA THR A 350 -13.43 13.03 -4.70
C THR A 350 -13.56 11.55 -4.37
N ALA A 351 -12.56 10.76 -4.75
CA ALA A 351 -12.59 9.33 -4.55
C ALA A 351 -11.24 8.76 -4.12
N GLY A 352 -11.29 7.61 -3.48
CA GLY A 352 -10.13 6.85 -3.03
C GLY A 352 -10.48 5.39 -2.78
N PHE A 353 -9.57 4.72 -2.12
CA PHE A 353 -9.64 3.29 -1.84
C PHE A 353 -9.01 2.97 -0.50
N MET A 354 -9.51 1.92 0.14
CA MET A 354 -8.90 1.31 1.30
C MET A 354 -8.83 -0.21 1.13
N GLY A 355 -7.69 -0.78 1.54
CA GLY A 355 -7.42 -2.21 1.42
C GLY A 355 -7.12 -2.87 2.76
N GLU A 356 -7.61 -4.10 2.93
CA GLU A 356 -7.22 -5.03 4.00
C GLU A 356 -6.00 -5.84 3.54
N HIS A 357 -4.95 -5.92 4.38
CA HIS A 357 -3.61 -6.34 3.95
C HIS A 357 -3.31 -7.83 4.21
N SER A 358 -4.15 -8.56 4.96
CA SER A 358 -3.77 -9.87 5.53
C SER A 358 -3.29 -10.88 4.48
N MET A 359 -4.02 -10.98 3.37
CA MET A 359 -3.78 -11.98 2.32
C MET A 359 -3.16 -11.42 1.03
N MET A 360 -3.06 -10.10 0.92
CA MET A 360 -2.50 -9.44 -0.27
C MET A 360 -1.62 -8.26 0.15
N ASP A 361 -0.44 -8.18 -0.44
CA ASP A 361 0.39 -6.98 -0.31
C ASP A 361 -0.24 -5.79 -1.06
N GLY A 362 0.33 -4.59 -0.90
CA GLY A 362 -0.19 -3.39 -1.60
C GLY A 362 -0.04 -3.43 -3.12
N SER A 363 0.83 -4.28 -3.70
CA SER A 363 1.04 -4.27 -5.16
C SER A 363 -0.15 -4.79 -5.99
N PRO A 364 -0.83 -5.91 -5.66
CA PRO A 364 -2.07 -6.31 -6.34
C PRO A 364 -3.19 -5.26 -6.34
N THR A 365 -3.45 -4.60 -5.21
CA THR A 365 -4.49 -3.58 -5.12
C THR A 365 -4.06 -2.29 -5.80
N SER A 366 -2.78 -1.90 -5.72
CA SER A 366 -2.24 -0.81 -6.54
C SER A 366 -2.44 -1.07 -8.03
N ARG A 367 -2.23 -2.31 -8.51
CA ARG A 367 -2.47 -2.69 -9.91
C ARG A 367 -3.94 -2.53 -10.30
N LEU A 368 -4.87 -3.03 -9.49
CA LEU A 368 -6.32 -2.84 -9.70
C LEU A 368 -6.65 -1.35 -9.83
N ASN A 369 -6.18 -0.55 -8.88
CA ASN A 369 -6.50 0.86 -8.80
C ASN A 369 -5.83 1.70 -9.90
N ASP A 370 -4.63 1.33 -10.34
CA ASP A 370 -4.00 1.92 -11.53
C ASP A 370 -4.76 1.55 -12.81
N HIS A 371 -5.16 0.28 -12.92
CA HIS A 371 -5.90 -0.19 -14.09
C HIS A 371 -7.21 0.56 -14.26
N LEU A 372 -8.05 0.59 -13.22
CA LEU A 372 -9.36 1.24 -13.28
C LEU A 372 -9.22 2.75 -13.54
N ASN A 373 -8.26 3.43 -12.89
CA ASN A 373 -8.05 4.84 -13.12
C ASN A 373 -7.52 5.10 -14.55
N ASN A 374 -6.61 4.27 -15.06
CA ASN A 374 -6.18 4.36 -16.46
C ASN A 374 -7.34 4.13 -17.43
N LEU A 375 -8.27 3.22 -17.15
CA LEU A 375 -9.46 3.03 -17.98
C LEU A 375 -10.34 4.30 -17.99
N ILE A 376 -10.61 4.86 -16.81
CA ILE A 376 -11.51 6.01 -16.62
C ILE A 376 -10.91 7.31 -17.17
N PHE A 377 -9.66 7.63 -16.82
CA PHE A 377 -9.03 8.90 -17.18
C PHE A 377 -8.58 8.96 -18.64
N ASN A 378 -8.26 7.82 -19.25
CA ASN A 378 -7.84 7.75 -20.65
C ASN A 378 -8.97 7.28 -21.58
N ASN A 379 -10.22 7.24 -21.10
CA ASN A 379 -11.41 6.83 -21.87
C ASN A 379 -11.22 5.49 -22.60
N LYS A 380 -10.64 4.50 -21.93
CA LYS A 380 -10.41 3.14 -22.46
C LYS A 380 -11.52 2.15 -22.05
N ILE A 381 -12.58 2.65 -21.44
CA ILE A 381 -13.79 1.90 -21.12
C ILE A 381 -15.00 2.77 -21.49
N ASP A 382 -16.04 2.16 -22.02
CA ASP A 382 -17.27 2.87 -22.37
C ASP A 382 -18.03 3.26 -21.10
N LEU A 383 -18.10 4.57 -20.87
CA LEU A 383 -18.82 5.20 -19.76
C LEU A 383 -19.88 6.19 -20.29
N SER A 384 -20.28 6.02 -21.55
CA SER A 384 -21.37 6.79 -22.15
C SER A 384 -22.72 6.37 -21.55
N GLU A 385 -23.72 7.24 -21.71
CA GLU A 385 -25.08 6.92 -21.26
C GLU A 385 -25.65 5.74 -22.06
N GLN A 386 -26.22 4.79 -21.34
CA GLN A 386 -26.81 3.58 -21.89
C GLN A 386 -28.26 3.43 -21.41
N PRO A 387 -29.12 2.72 -22.16
CA PRO A 387 -30.50 2.48 -21.74
C PRO A 387 -30.57 1.80 -20.36
N VAL A 388 -31.50 2.27 -19.53
CA VAL A 388 -31.80 1.71 -18.21
C VAL A 388 -33.00 0.79 -18.35
N ARG A 389 -32.87 -0.49 -17.93
CA ARG A 389 -33.99 -1.44 -18.00
C ARG A 389 -35.14 -1.06 -17.06
N SER A 390 -36.37 -1.25 -17.51
CA SER A 390 -37.57 -1.00 -16.69
C SER A 390 -37.73 -1.99 -15.54
N SER A 391 -37.11 -3.17 -15.64
CA SER A 391 -37.09 -4.22 -14.62
C SER A 391 -36.01 -4.02 -13.54
N LEU A 392 -35.26 -2.91 -13.56
CA LEU A 392 -34.18 -2.66 -12.60
C LEU A 392 -34.77 -2.57 -11.18
N PRO A 393 -34.40 -3.48 -10.26
CA PRO A 393 -34.95 -3.45 -8.91
C PRO A 393 -34.31 -2.33 -8.08
N ASP A 394 -35.08 -1.77 -7.16
CA ASP A 394 -34.54 -0.85 -6.15
C ASP A 394 -33.40 -1.53 -5.35
N PRO A 395 -32.37 -0.78 -4.94
CA PRO A 395 -31.29 -1.29 -4.09
C PRO A 395 -31.86 -1.77 -2.76
N ARG A 396 -31.53 -3.00 -2.35
CA ARG A 396 -32.15 -3.65 -1.19
C ARG A 396 -31.39 -3.32 0.10
N PRO A 397 -32.01 -2.68 1.11
CA PRO A 397 -31.36 -2.46 2.41
C PRO A 397 -30.94 -3.78 3.06
N ILE A 398 -29.76 -3.80 3.66
CA ILE A 398 -29.29 -4.87 4.54
C ILE A 398 -29.53 -4.39 5.97
N ASN A 399 -30.56 -4.94 6.60
CA ASN A 399 -30.97 -4.53 7.94
C ASN A 399 -30.34 -5.44 8.99
N PHE A 400 -29.72 -4.84 9.99
CA PHE A 400 -29.31 -5.53 11.21
C PHE A 400 -30.36 -5.34 12.29
N HIS A 401 -30.68 -6.43 12.99
CA HIS A 401 -31.51 -6.41 14.19
C HIS A 401 -30.58 -6.30 15.41
N LEU A 402 -30.66 -5.18 16.12
CA LEU A 402 -29.74 -4.84 17.19
C LEU A 402 -30.46 -4.86 18.53
N ASN A 403 -29.96 -5.64 19.49
CA ASN A 403 -30.37 -5.56 20.89
C ASN A 403 -29.42 -4.60 21.65
N ASN A 404 -29.69 -4.37 22.94
CA ASN A 404 -28.88 -3.45 23.75
C ASN A 404 -27.40 -3.85 23.81
N GLU A 405 -27.08 -5.15 23.93
CA GLU A 405 -25.69 -5.62 24.01
C GLU A 405 -24.89 -5.31 22.72
N VAL A 406 -25.53 -5.40 21.56
CA VAL A 406 -24.91 -5.05 20.28
C VAL A 406 -24.75 -3.53 20.17
N LEU A 407 -25.73 -2.75 20.60
CA LEU A 407 -25.64 -1.28 20.61
C LEU A 407 -24.50 -0.79 21.51
N GLU A 408 -24.35 -1.38 22.71
CA GLU A 408 -23.23 -1.10 23.61
C GLU A 408 -21.88 -1.46 22.99
N ALA A 409 -21.80 -2.57 22.25
CA ALA A 409 -20.59 -2.95 21.52
C ALA A 409 -20.23 -1.94 20.41
N ILE A 410 -21.24 -1.43 19.68
CA ILE A 410 -21.06 -0.38 18.66
C ILE A 410 -20.54 0.90 19.31
N ASP A 411 -21.11 1.31 20.44
CA ASP A 411 -20.67 2.51 21.16
C ASP A 411 -19.25 2.38 21.70
N ALA A 412 -18.90 1.20 22.25
CA ALA A 412 -17.56 0.90 22.72
C ALA A 412 -16.53 0.95 21.58
N ALA A 413 -16.81 0.28 20.45
CA ALA A 413 -15.96 0.30 19.26
C ALA A 413 -15.80 1.71 18.69
N THR A 414 -16.88 2.51 18.68
CA THR A 414 -16.85 3.92 18.23
C THR A 414 -15.96 4.78 19.11
N LYS A 415 -16.03 4.59 20.44
CA LYS A 415 -15.17 5.29 21.39
C LYS A 415 -13.70 4.88 21.22
N GLU A 416 -13.43 3.58 21.10
CA GLU A 416 -12.09 3.04 20.87
C GLU A 416 -11.48 3.60 19.59
N HIS A 417 -12.21 3.53 18.46
CA HIS A 417 -11.76 4.06 17.18
C HIS A 417 -11.39 5.54 17.27
N ARG A 418 -12.26 6.35 17.87
CA ARG A 418 -12.00 7.79 18.05
C ARG A 418 -10.76 8.04 18.90
N GLN A 419 -10.63 7.33 20.02
CA GLN A 419 -9.46 7.44 20.90
C GLN A 419 -8.18 7.07 20.15
N GLN A 420 -8.21 5.94 19.45
CA GLN A 420 -7.09 5.43 18.67
C GLN A 420 -6.66 6.43 17.60
N ILE A 421 -7.57 6.88 16.74
CA ILE A 421 -7.23 7.82 15.67
C ILE A 421 -6.78 9.18 16.24
N SER A 422 -7.36 9.64 17.36
CA SER A 422 -6.92 10.89 18.01
C SER A 422 -5.50 10.83 18.58
N ALA A 423 -4.96 9.63 18.83
CA ALA A 423 -3.57 9.45 19.23
C ALA A 423 -2.58 9.60 18.07
N HIS A 424 -3.04 9.58 16.81
CA HIS A 424 -2.19 9.64 15.63
C HIS A 424 -2.11 11.05 15.03
N GLU A 425 -0.89 11.46 14.70
CA GLU A 425 -0.63 12.59 13.83
C GLU A 425 -0.53 12.08 12.38
N LEU A 426 -1.04 12.86 11.42
CA LEU A 426 -0.87 12.57 9.99
C LEU A 426 -0.51 13.87 9.29
N LYS A 427 0.55 13.82 8.49
CA LYS A 427 0.98 14.92 7.63
C LYS A 427 1.27 14.42 6.22
N VAL A 428 0.94 15.22 5.20
CA VAL A 428 1.31 14.92 3.81
C VAL A 428 2.35 15.91 3.30
N GLN A 429 3.55 15.42 3.01
CA GLN A 429 4.58 16.20 2.33
C GLN A 429 4.50 16.00 0.82
N ALA A 430 3.74 16.85 0.14
CA ALA A 430 3.67 16.88 -1.32
C ALA A 430 4.81 17.72 -1.93
N TYR A 431 5.99 17.14 -2.05
CA TYR A 431 7.18 17.80 -2.57
C TYR A 431 7.12 17.97 -4.11
N GLN A 432 7.02 19.22 -4.58
CA GLN A 432 6.90 19.57 -6.00
C GLN A 432 8.21 20.01 -6.66
N GLY A 433 9.35 19.92 -5.96
CA GLY A 433 10.63 20.43 -6.48
C GLY A 433 11.20 19.59 -7.63
N TYR A 434 10.97 18.28 -7.62
CA TYR A 434 11.35 17.32 -8.66
C TYR A 434 10.76 15.94 -8.38
N GLY A 435 10.92 15.01 -9.32
CA GLY A 435 10.58 13.59 -9.16
C GLY A 435 11.59 12.67 -9.85
N LYS A 436 11.17 11.45 -10.20
CA LYS A 436 12.03 10.43 -10.83
C LYS A 436 12.69 10.91 -12.12
N GLY A 437 12.07 11.84 -12.85
CA GLY A 437 12.64 12.41 -14.07
C GLY A 437 13.99 13.09 -13.84
N LEU A 438 14.11 13.89 -12.78
CA LEU A 438 15.39 14.53 -12.41
C LEU A 438 16.34 13.52 -11.75
N ILE A 439 15.84 12.67 -10.85
CA ILE A 439 16.67 11.69 -10.14
C ILE A 439 17.41 10.76 -11.12
N LYS A 440 16.75 10.35 -12.21
CA LYS A 440 17.38 9.56 -13.28
C LYS A 440 18.46 10.32 -14.05
N LYS A 441 18.33 11.64 -14.22
CA LYS A 441 19.37 12.48 -14.84
C LYS A 441 20.62 12.52 -13.97
N PHE A 442 20.45 12.52 -12.65
CA PHE A 442 21.56 12.33 -11.70
C PHE A 442 22.14 10.91 -11.72
N LYS A 443 21.64 9.98 -12.54
CA LYS A 443 22.08 8.57 -12.60
C LYS A 443 21.88 7.83 -11.26
N CYS A 444 20.82 8.16 -10.54
CA CYS A 444 20.46 7.49 -9.29
C CYS A 444 19.28 6.52 -9.52
N SER A 445 19.25 5.42 -8.75
CA SER A 445 18.01 4.68 -8.54
C SER A 445 17.01 5.60 -7.83
N PRO A 446 15.80 5.83 -8.36
CA PRO A 446 14.84 6.72 -7.73
C PRO A 446 14.46 6.29 -6.30
N ASP A 447 14.32 4.99 -6.09
CA ASP A 447 13.95 4.42 -4.81
C ASP A 447 15.05 4.59 -3.75
N ALA A 448 16.28 4.15 -4.06
CA ALA A 448 17.44 4.35 -3.18
C ALA A 448 17.68 5.83 -2.86
N TYR A 449 17.45 6.73 -3.83
CA TYR A 449 17.56 8.16 -3.63
C TYR A 449 16.57 8.66 -2.58
N VAL A 450 15.30 8.25 -2.68
CA VAL A 450 14.26 8.66 -1.73
C VAL A 450 14.45 8.02 -0.36
N GLN A 451 14.93 6.79 -0.28
CA GLN A 451 15.34 6.17 0.98
C GLN A 451 16.44 7.00 1.67
N MET A 452 17.41 7.54 0.93
CA MET A 452 18.42 8.44 1.49
C MET A 452 17.87 9.82 1.89
N ILE A 453 16.82 10.33 1.23
CA ILE A 453 16.07 11.50 1.73
C ILE A 453 15.49 11.19 3.11
N ILE A 454 14.83 10.04 3.27
CA ILE A 454 14.20 9.62 4.52
C ILE A 454 15.26 9.47 5.62
N GLN A 455 16.40 8.84 5.32
CA GLN A 455 17.49 8.69 6.28
C GLN A 455 18.10 10.03 6.70
N LEU A 456 18.33 10.94 5.76
CA LEU A 456 18.85 12.28 6.06
C LEU A 456 17.84 13.11 6.87
N ALA A 457 16.56 13.04 6.54
CA ALA A 457 15.51 13.74 7.28
C ALA A 457 15.41 13.28 8.73
N TYR A 458 15.44 11.96 8.97
CA TYR A 458 15.43 11.41 10.32
C TYR A 458 16.71 11.78 11.09
N PHE A 459 17.87 11.74 10.43
CA PHE A 459 19.15 12.16 11.03
C PHE A 459 19.12 13.65 11.42
N LYS A 460 18.61 14.53 10.58
CA LYS A 460 18.44 15.97 10.90
C LYS A 460 17.50 16.18 12.09
N MET A 461 16.45 15.37 12.21
CA MET A 461 15.49 15.47 13.31
C MET A 461 16.03 14.97 14.65
N TYR A 462 16.79 13.86 14.65
CA TYR A 462 17.17 13.16 15.88
C TYR A 462 18.68 13.08 16.15
N GLY A 463 19.52 13.58 15.24
CA GLY A 463 20.98 13.50 15.31
C GLY A 463 21.55 12.09 15.10
N LYS A 464 20.72 11.10 14.75
CA LYS A 464 21.11 9.71 14.53
C LYS A 464 20.12 8.99 13.62
N ASN A 465 20.58 7.96 12.92
CA ASN A 465 19.74 6.99 12.22
C ASN A 465 19.30 5.88 13.18
N ARG A 466 18.16 5.25 12.91
CA ARG A 466 17.59 4.13 13.69
C ARG A 466 17.03 3.06 12.76
N PRO A 467 16.84 1.81 13.25
CA PRO A 467 16.33 0.70 12.44
C PRO A 467 15.16 1.11 11.55
N THR A 468 15.35 0.93 10.24
CA THR A 468 14.40 1.32 9.19
C THR A 468 14.03 0.10 8.36
N TYR A 469 12.73 -0.16 8.25
CA TYR A 469 12.14 -1.15 7.37
C TYR A 469 11.75 -0.51 6.04
N GLU A 470 12.05 -1.22 4.96
CA GLU A 470 11.42 -1.04 3.67
C GLU A 470 10.97 -2.39 3.11
N SER A 471 9.82 -2.43 2.45
CA SER A 471 9.26 -3.67 1.88
C SER A 471 9.94 -4.04 0.55
N ALA A 472 10.48 -5.26 0.45
CA ALA A 472 10.86 -5.89 -0.81
C ALA A 472 9.84 -6.95 -1.22
N SER A 473 9.32 -6.87 -2.45
CA SER A 473 8.44 -7.92 -2.98
C SER A 473 9.24 -9.17 -3.32
N THR A 474 8.76 -10.33 -2.84
CA THR A 474 9.28 -11.65 -3.19
C THR A 474 8.36 -12.39 -4.16
N ARG A 475 7.42 -11.69 -4.82
CA ARG A 475 6.51 -12.28 -5.82
C ARG A 475 7.22 -12.90 -7.02
N LYS A 476 8.54 -12.79 -7.16
CA LYS A 476 9.30 -13.61 -8.12
C LYS A 476 9.19 -15.12 -7.82
N PHE A 477 8.81 -15.48 -6.59
CA PHE A 477 8.65 -16.85 -6.14
C PHE A 477 7.17 -17.20 -5.96
N GLN A 478 6.86 -18.50 -6.03
CA GLN A 478 5.53 -19.03 -5.73
C GLN A 478 5.00 -18.50 -4.40
N GLU A 479 3.76 -18.01 -4.40
CA GLU A 479 3.08 -17.43 -3.22
C GLU A 479 3.91 -16.35 -2.49
N GLY A 480 4.85 -15.70 -3.19
CA GLY A 480 5.77 -14.74 -2.61
C GLY A 480 5.05 -13.55 -1.99
N ARG A 481 5.41 -13.24 -0.75
CA ARG A 481 4.95 -12.06 0.02
C ARG A 481 6.05 -11.00 0.00
N THR A 482 6.64 -10.71 1.16
CA THR A 482 7.64 -9.67 1.33
C THR A 482 8.87 -10.15 2.11
N GLU A 483 10.01 -9.56 1.80
CA GLU A 483 11.22 -9.53 2.63
C GLU A 483 11.49 -8.09 3.07
N THR A 484 12.35 -7.90 4.07
CA THR A 484 12.76 -6.60 4.58
C THR A 484 14.05 -6.12 3.91
N ILE A 485 14.02 -4.89 3.41
CA ILE A 485 15.21 -4.08 3.15
C ILE A 485 15.50 -3.29 4.42
N ARG A 486 16.71 -3.42 4.94
CA ARG A 486 17.20 -2.64 6.08
C ARG A 486 17.90 -1.39 5.55
N SER A 487 17.18 -0.26 5.51
CA SER A 487 17.67 0.95 4.84
C SER A 487 18.87 1.61 5.54
N VAL A 488 19.05 1.35 6.84
CA VAL A 488 20.21 1.84 7.59
C VAL A 488 21.39 0.89 7.40
N SER A 489 22.48 1.46 6.91
CA SER A 489 23.79 0.83 6.72
C SER A 489 24.89 1.82 7.14
N ASP A 490 26.10 1.31 7.36
CA ASP A 490 27.28 2.17 7.61
C ASP A 490 27.43 3.24 6.53
N ASP A 491 27.17 2.87 5.28
CA ASP A 491 27.26 3.77 4.13
C ASP A 491 26.22 4.90 4.21
N SER A 492 24.98 4.59 4.58
CA SER A 492 23.93 5.61 4.78
C SER A 492 24.21 6.53 5.96
N VAL A 493 24.77 5.99 7.05
CA VAL A 493 25.12 6.75 8.25
C VAL A 493 26.29 7.70 7.96
N ALA A 494 27.31 7.21 7.25
CA ALA A 494 28.45 8.01 6.82
C ALA A 494 28.00 9.17 5.92
N PHE A 495 27.12 8.89 4.95
CA PHE A 495 26.51 9.93 4.11
C PHE A 495 25.72 10.96 4.94
N CYS A 496 24.82 10.53 5.84
CA CYS A 496 24.00 11.46 6.63
C CYS A 496 24.86 12.37 7.53
N LYS A 497 25.91 11.81 8.15
CA LYS A 497 26.89 12.57 8.93
C LYS A 497 27.63 13.59 8.06
N ALA A 498 28.18 13.16 6.93
CA ALA A 498 28.93 14.02 6.02
C ALA A 498 28.10 15.16 5.44
N GLN A 499 26.86 14.89 5.02
CA GLN A 499 25.94 15.92 4.51
C GLN A 499 25.53 16.95 5.59
N SER A 500 25.61 16.57 6.87
CA SER A 500 25.27 17.45 8.00
C SER A 500 26.48 18.19 8.58
N ASP A 501 27.68 17.96 8.06
CA ASP A 501 28.93 18.59 8.50
C ASP A 501 29.45 19.56 7.43
N PRO A 502 29.38 20.89 7.65
CA PRO A 502 29.81 21.88 6.68
C PRO A 502 31.32 21.88 6.41
N SER A 503 32.13 21.18 7.22
CA SER A 503 33.57 21.06 7.00
C SER A 503 33.93 19.99 5.95
N VAL A 504 32.99 19.09 5.61
CA VAL A 504 33.22 18.03 4.64
C VAL A 504 33.08 18.58 3.21
N PRO A 505 34.09 18.41 2.34
CA PRO A 505 33.99 18.86 0.96
C PRO A 505 32.83 18.22 0.19
N ARG A 506 32.17 19.01 -0.68
CA ARG A 506 31.03 18.57 -1.48
C ARG A 506 31.30 17.25 -2.21
N GLU A 507 32.46 17.12 -2.83
CA GLU A 507 32.85 15.96 -3.64
C GLU A 507 32.87 14.68 -2.80
N GLU A 508 33.29 14.79 -1.54
CA GLU A 508 33.30 13.68 -0.59
C GLU A 508 31.88 13.31 -0.16
N VAL A 509 31.01 14.29 0.08
CA VAL A 509 29.59 14.04 0.37
C VAL A 509 28.91 13.34 -0.81
N VAL A 510 29.17 13.78 -2.05
CA VAL A 510 28.68 13.12 -3.27
C VAL A 510 29.20 11.68 -3.32
N ARG A 511 30.50 11.44 -3.07
CA ARG A 511 31.09 10.10 -3.08
C ARG A 511 30.37 9.18 -2.09
N LEU A 512 30.21 9.62 -0.83
CA LEU A 512 29.53 8.86 0.22
C LEU A 512 28.06 8.61 -0.11
N PHE A 513 27.37 9.61 -0.66
CA PHE A 513 26.00 9.46 -1.13
C PHE A 513 25.89 8.37 -2.20
N ARG A 514 26.78 8.37 -3.20
CA ARG A 514 26.80 7.32 -4.25
C ARG A 514 27.06 5.94 -3.67
N THR A 515 27.95 5.82 -2.69
CA THR A 515 28.21 4.57 -1.97
C THR A 515 26.96 4.08 -1.23
N ALA A 516 26.24 4.97 -0.53
CA ALA A 516 24.99 4.63 0.14
C ALA A 516 23.91 4.15 -0.83
N LEU A 517 23.76 4.81 -1.99
CA LEU A 517 22.83 4.37 -3.04
C LEU A 517 23.16 2.98 -3.58
N ALA A 518 24.44 2.68 -3.80
CA ALA A 518 24.89 1.38 -4.29
C ALA A 518 24.66 0.27 -3.24
N SER A 519 24.96 0.57 -1.97
CA SER A 519 24.72 -0.35 -0.84
C SER A 519 23.24 -0.68 -0.69
N HIS A 520 22.39 0.34 -0.73
CA HIS A 520 20.94 0.18 -0.66
C HIS A 520 20.41 -0.62 -1.86
N SER A 521 20.76 -0.24 -3.09
CA SER A 521 20.32 -0.96 -4.30
C SER A 521 20.76 -2.42 -4.33
N LYS A 522 21.95 -2.73 -3.78
CA LYS A 522 22.41 -4.11 -3.61
C LYS A 522 21.52 -4.86 -2.62
N TYR A 523 21.23 -4.27 -1.46
CA TYR A 523 20.35 -4.91 -0.47
C TYR A 523 18.94 -5.12 -1.02
N THR A 524 18.37 -4.14 -1.73
CA THR A 524 17.07 -4.28 -2.42
C THR A 524 17.03 -5.50 -3.33
N ALA A 525 18.09 -5.72 -4.12
CA ALA A 525 18.18 -6.88 -5.00
C ALA A 525 18.26 -8.20 -4.21
N GLU A 526 19.13 -8.26 -3.19
CA GLU A 526 19.29 -9.44 -2.33
C GLU A 526 17.97 -9.79 -1.60
N ALA A 527 17.30 -8.81 -1.01
CA ALA A 527 16.01 -8.99 -0.33
C ALA A 527 14.91 -9.47 -1.30
N SER A 528 14.80 -8.85 -2.48
CA SER A 528 13.82 -9.26 -3.50
C SER A 528 14.06 -10.66 -4.06
N ASP A 529 15.29 -11.16 -3.95
CA ASP A 529 15.69 -12.53 -4.32
C ASP A 529 15.57 -13.51 -3.13
N GLY A 530 14.89 -13.12 -2.05
CA GLY A 530 14.65 -13.97 -0.88
C GLY A 530 15.89 -14.20 -0.01
N ARG A 531 16.91 -13.34 -0.13
CA ARG A 531 18.19 -13.43 0.60
C ARG A 531 18.36 -12.34 1.66
N GLY A 532 17.25 -11.80 2.15
CA GLY A 532 17.25 -10.90 3.29
C GLY A 532 17.53 -11.62 4.60
N VAL A 533 17.50 -10.85 5.69
CA VAL A 533 17.81 -11.34 7.04
C VAL A 533 16.54 -11.72 7.78
N ASP A 534 15.53 -10.88 7.68
CA ASP A 534 14.41 -10.84 8.61
C ASP A 534 13.49 -12.05 8.48
N ARG A 535 13.06 -12.41 7.25
CA ARG A 535 12.20 -13.58 7.09
C ARG A 535 12.93 -14.87 7.40
N HIS A 536 14.23 -14.97 7.09
CA HIS A 536 14.99 -16.17 7.41
C HIS A 536 15.13 -16.37 8.93
N LEU A 537 15.56 -15.35 9.67
CA LEU A 537 15.67 -15.45 11.14
C LEU A 537 14.31 -15.67 11.81
N PHE A 538 13.23 -15.11 11.25
CA PHE A 538 11.86 -15.40 11.68
C PHE A 538 11.49 -16.87 11.45
N GLY A 539 11.77 -17.42 10.26
CA GLY A 539 11.50 -18.82 9.92
C GLY A 539 12.25 -19.80 10.83
N LEU A 540 13.53 -19.52 11.09
CA LEU A 540 14.33 -20.31 12.03
C LEU A 540 13.72 -20.27 13.45
N LYS A 541 13.29 -19.09 13.92
CA LYS A 541 12.63 -18.96 15.24
C LYS A 541 11.33 -19.74 15.32
N LYS A 542 10.56 -19.83 14.24
CA LYS A 542 9.31 -20.60 14.17
C LYS A 542 9.50 -22.13 14.25
N LEU A 543 10.73 -22.61 14.09
CA LEU A 543 11.07 -24.03 14.13
C LEU A 543 11.57 -24.51 15.49
N LEU A 544 11.65 -23.62 16.48
CA LEU A 544 11.84 -23.99 17.87
C LEU A 544 10.66 -24.80 18.36
N LYS A 545 10.94 -25.96 18.94
CA LYS A 545 9.93 -26.83 19.55
C LYS A 545 9.72 -26.47 21.01
N GLU A 546 8.57 -26.86 21.54
CA GLU A 546 8.30 -26.75 22.97
C GLU A 546 9.40 -27.46 23.78
N GLY A 547 9.91 -26.79 24.80
CA GLY A 547 11.01 -27.27 25.65
C GLY A 547 12.42 -27.03 25.11
N GLU A 548 12.59 -26.59 23.87
CA GLU A 548 13.92 -26.18 23.36
C GLU A 548 14.32 -24.81 23.91
N LYS A 549 15.60 -24.65 24.26
CA LYS A 549 16.15 -23.38 24.70
C LYS A 549 16.07 -22.36 23.57
N LEU A 550 15.67 -21.13 23.88
CA LEU A 550 15.75 -20.01 22.95
C LEU A 550 17.24 -19.70 22.65
N PRO A 551 17.67 -19.72 21.38
CA PRO A 551 19.06 -19.44 21.04
C PRO A 551 19.49 -18.04 21.46
N ALA A 552 20.75 -17.89 21.88
CA ALA A 552 21.28 -16.62 22.43
C ALA A 552 21.13 -15.44 21.46
N LEU A 553 21.14 -15.69 20.15
CA LEU A 553 20.84 -14.70 19.11
C LEU A 553 19.50 -13.99 19.34
N TYR A 554 18.46 -14.71 19.76
CA TYR A 554 17.12 -14.15 19.95
C TYR A 554 16.92 -13.55 21.35
N GLU A 555 17.80 -13.86 22.30
CA GLU A 555 17.87 -13.25 23.63
C GLU A 555 18.65 -11.93 23.61
N ASP A 556 19.51 -11.73 22.60
CA ASP A 556 20.30 -10.52 22.42
C ASP A 556 19.41 -9.27 22.26
N PRO A 557 19.57 -8.23 23.12
CA PRO A 557 18.86 -6.97 22.99
C PRO A 557 19.02 -6.31 21.61
N ALA A 558 20.16 -6.49 20.94
CA ALA A 558 20.38 -5.95 19.60
C ALA A 558 19.49 -6.62 18.54
N TYR A 559 19.11 -7.89 18.72
CA TYR A 559 18.12 -8.54 17.86
C TYR A 559 16.75 -7.89 17.98
N GLY A 560 16.27 -7.66 19.21
CA GLY A 560 15.02 -6.95 19.46
C GLY A 560 15.03 -5.51 18.94
N TYR A 561 16.08 -4.75 19.26
CA TYR A 561 16.21 -3.36 18.83
C TYR A 561 16.33 -3.23 17.31
N SER A 562 17.19 -4.02 16.66
CA SER A 562 17.40 -3.93 15.21
C SER A 562 16.18 -4.38 14.40
N GLY A 563 15.23 -5.09 15.00
CA GLY A 563 13.90 -5.40 14.42
C GLY A 563 12.78 -4.46 14.85
N SER A 564 13.07 -3.45 15.68
CA SER A 564 12.11 -2.44 16.13
C SER A 564 12.11 -1.25 15.17
N TRP A 565 11.20 -1.25 14.21
CA TRP A 565 11.21 -0.32 13.07
C TRP A 565 10.75 1.09 13.43
N TYR A 566 11.69 1.96 13.84
CA TYR A 566 11.45 3.38 14.08
C TYR A 566 11.02 4.14 12.82
N LEU A 567 11.38 3.61 11.66
CA LEU A 567 10.88 4.03 10.37
C LEU A 567 10.34 2.80 9.64
N SER A 568 9.04 2.77 9.35
CA SER A 568 8.42 1.79 8.49
C SER A 568 8.06 2.44 7.17
N THR A 569 8.70 2.01 6.09
CA THR A 569 8.61 2.66 4.78
C THR A 569 8.19 1.67 3.68
N SER A 570 7.58 2.19 2.63
CA SER A 570 7.18 1.41 1.46
C SER A 570 6.86 2.35 0.30
N GLN A 571 7.24 1.91 -0.89
CA GLN A 571 7.04 2.62 -2.14
C GLN A 571 5.84 2.05 -2.90
N LEU A 572 4.92 2.91 -3.33
CA LEU A 572 3.93 2.63 -4.38
C LEU A 572 3.71 3.90 -5.20
N SER A 573 4.10 3.91 -6.47
CA SER A 573 3.97 5.08 -7.34
C SER A 573 2.84 4.90 -8.33
N SER A 574 2.04 5.95 -8.50
CA SER A 574 1.05 6.05 -9.56
C SER A 574 0.85 7.50 -9.97
N GLU A 575 0.79 7.72 -11.29
CA GLU A 575 0.40 9.01 -11.85
C GLU A 575 -1.11 9.27 -11.76
N PHE A 576 -1.90 8.34 -11.20
CA PHE A 576 -3.33 8.50 -10.94
C PHE A 576 -3.64 8.74 -9.46
N PHE A 577 -2.65 8.66 -8.57
CA PHE A 577 -2.83 8.88 -7.13
C PHE A 577 -2.28 10.25 -6.70
N ASN A 578 -2.86 10.78 -5.64
CA ASN A 578 -2.41 11.99 -4.92
C ASN A 578 -1.98 11.68 -3.48
N GLY A 579 -2.09 10.43 -3.03
CA GLY A 579 -1.63 9.97 -1.72
C GLY A 579 -1.79 8.46 -1.56
N TYR A 580 -0.94 7.88 -0.72
CA TYR A 580 -0.98 6.50 -0.25
C TYR A 580 -0.44 6.50 1.19
N GLY A 581 -0.94 5.65 2.08
CA GLY A 581 -0.46 5.61 3.46
C GLY A 581 -1.03 4.51 4.35
N TRP A 582 -0.39 4.35 5.51
CA TRP A 582 -0.77 3.49 6.64
C TRP A 582 -0.10 4.04 7.93
N SER A 583 -0.29 3.37 9.07
CA SER A 583 0.24 3.82 10.37
C SER A 583 1.73 3.51 10.59
N GLN A 584 2.29 4.02 11.69
CA GLN A 584 3.53 3.47 12.25
C GLN A 584 3.33 2.05 12.80
N VAL A 585 4.41 1.26 12.85
CA VAL A 585 4.40 -0.14 13.34
C VAL A 585 4.89 -0.29 14.78
N ILE A 586 5.47 0.77 15.36
CA ILE A 586 5.77 0.90 16.79
C ILE A 586 5.42 2.32 17.23
N ASP A 587 5.04 2.49 18.50
CA ASP A 587 4.58 3.79 19.02
C ASP A 587 5.64 4.90 18.94
N ASP A 588 6.92 4.53 19.09
CA ASP A 588 8.07 5.45 19.00
C ASP A 588 8.53 5.73 17.55
N GLY A 589 7.79 5.25 16.55
CA GLY A 589 8.19 5.27 15.14
C GLY A 589 7.27 6.07 14.22
N PHE A 590 7.68 6.16 12.96
CA PHE A 590 6.91 6.75 11.87
C PHE A 590 6.55 5.69 10.83
N GLY A 591 5.31 5.73 10.36
CA GLY A 591 4.91 5.18 9.06
C GLY A 591 5.18 6.24 7.99
N ILE A 592 6.03 5.93 7.01
CA ILE A 592 6.35 6.84 5.89
C ILE A 592 6.10 6.11 4.58
N ALA A 593 4.89 6.27 4.06
CA ALA A 593 4.53 5.86 2.72
C ALA A 593 5.03 6.89 1.72
N TYR A 594 5.60 6.45 0.59
CA TYR A 594 6.06 7.40 -0.41
C TYR A 594 5.73 7.00 -1.85
N MET A 595 5.54 8.03 -2.67
CA MET A 595 5.32 7.92 -4.10
C MET A 595 6.39 8.73 -4.82
N ILE A 596 6.97 8.12 -5.85
CA ILE A 596 7.98 8.70 -6.72
C ILE A 596 7.36 8.88 -8.12
N ASN A 597 6.78 10.04 -8.37
CA ASN A 597 6.15 10.39 -9.64
C ASN A 597 7.16 11.10 -10.56
N GLU A 598 6.77 11.37 -11.81
CA GLU A 598 7.67 11.96 -12.82
C GLU A 598 8.33 13.26 -12.33
N ASN A 599 7.53 14.17 -11.78
CA ASN A 599 7.95 15.52 -11.41
C ASN A 599 7.71 15.87 -9.94
N SER A 600 7.33 14.90 -9.10
CA SER A 600 7.07 15.14 -7.68
C SER A 600 7.37 13.91 -6.83
N LEU A 601 7.58 14.16 -5.55
CA LEU A 601 7.62 13.16 -4.49
C LEU A 601 6.46 13.42 -3.54
N ASN A 602 5.86 12.37 -3.01
CA ASN A 602 4.81 12.49 -1.99
C ASN A 602 5.18 11.59 -0.81
N PHE A 603 5.09 12.13 0.41
CA PHE A 603 5.25 11.34 1.63
C PHE A 603 3.99 11.49 2.48
N ASN A 604 3.40 10.38 2.89
CA ASN A 604 2.40 10.34 3.94
C ASN A 604 3.07 9.88 5.23
N ILE A 605 3.01 10.72 6.26
CA ILE A 605 3.79 10.58 7.48
C ILE A 605 2.81 10.43 8.64
N VAL A 606 2.86 9.28 9.31
CA VAL A 606 2.00 8.97 10.45
C VAL A 606 2.84 8.56 11.65
N CYS A 607 2.46 9.03 12.83
CA CYS A 607 3.09 8.63 14.10
C CYS A 607 2.16 8.86 15.29
N LYS A 608 2.49 8.31 16.47
CA LYS A 608 1.77 8.62 17.73
C LYS A 608 2.40 9.80 18.47
N ARG A 609 2.08 11.02 18.01
CA ARG A 609 2.43 12.28 18.71
C ARG A 609 3.92 12.51 18.96
N ILE A 610 4.77 12.07 18.04
CA ILE A 610 6.23 12.31 18.07
C ILE A 610 6.70 13.34 17.04
N GLY A 611 5.79 13.97 16.28
CA GLY A 611 6.07 15.15 15.46
C GLY A 611 6.05 14.91 13.95
N ALA A 612 4.92 14.49 13.38
CA ALA A 612 4.75 14.29 11.92
C ALA A 612 5.01 15.58 11.11
N GLU A 613 4.61 16.74 11.64
CA GLU A 613 4.87 18.05 11.00
C GLU A 613 6.37 18.34 10.87
N ARG A 614 7.14 18.04 11.93
CA ARG A 614 8.60 18.26 11.94
C ARG A 614 9.29 17.29 10.99
N MET A 615 8.88 16.03 10.97
CA MET A 615 9.38 15.05 10.00
C MET A 615 9.09 15.50 8.56
N SER A 616 7.89 16.02 8.28
CA SER A 616 7.53 16.60 6.97
C SER A 616 8.47 17.72 6.55
N TYR A 617 8.78 18.63 7.47
CA TYR A 617 9.75 19.71 7.23
C TYR A 617 11.13 19.16 6.84
N TYR A 618 11.67 18.22 7.62
CA TYR A 618 12.99 17.66 7.33
C TYR A 618 13.03 16.81 6.07
N LEU A 619 11.94 16.14 5.68
CA LEU A 619 11.84 15.44 4.39
C LEU A 619 11.91 16.42 3.21
N ASN A 620 11.25 17.58 3.32
CA ASN A 620 11.32 18.63 2.31
C ASN A 620 12.74 19.22 2.20
N GLU A 621 13.34 19.53 3.35
CA GLU A 621 14.70 20.06 3.42
C GLU A 621 15.71 19.05 2.84
N ALA A 622 15.68 17.80 3.30
CA ALA A 622 16.55 16.73 2.80
C ALA A 622 16.39 16.51 1.28
N ALA A 623 15.16 16.54 0.75
CA ALA A 623 14.94 16.45 -0.68
C ALA A 623 15.59 17.63 -1.45
N THR A 624 15.50 18.84 -0.90
CA THR A 624 16.10 20.04 -1.49
C THR A 624 17.63 19.99 -1.44
N ASP A 625 18.20 19.60 -0.29
CA ASP A 625 19.64 19.44 -0.09
C ASP A 625 20.24 18.47 -1.11
N LEU A 626 19.61 17.31 -1.34
CA LEU A 626 20.14 16.32 -2.28
C LEU A 626 19.97 16.71 -3.75
N ARG A 627 19.01 17.58 -4.07
CA ARG A 627 18.95 18.19 -5.40
C ARG A 627 20.16 19.12 -5.56
N ASP A 628 20.35 20.03 -4.61
CA ASP A 628 21.35 21.07 -4.70
C ASP A 628 22.77 20.51 -4.64
N LEU A 629 22.98 19.40 -3.91
CA LEU A 629 24.23 18.62 -3.91
C LEU A 629 24.65 18.16 -5.32
N LEU A 630 23.70 17.71 -6.14
CA LEU A 630 23.96 17.04 -7.43
C LEU A 630 23.77 17.92 -8.66
N MET A 631 23.05 19.04 -8.54
CA MET A 631 22.83 19.96 -9.65
C MET A 631 24.10 20.47 -10.33
N PRO A 632 25.20 20.81 -9.60
CA PRO A 632 26.43 21.27 -10.25
C PRO A 632 27.05 20.22 -11.20
N ASP A 633 26.97 18.93 -10.86
CA ASP A 633 27.50 17.86 -11.73
C ASP A 633 26.70 17.76 -13.04
N LEU A 634 25.38 17.92 -12.96
CA LEU A 634 24.50 17.88 -14.13
C LEU A 634 24.69 19.10 -15.04
N ALA A 635 24.92 20.27 -14.45
CA ALA A 635 25.23 21.50 -15.19
C ALA A 635 26.54 21.36 -15.97
N ALA A 636 27.61 20.87 -15.32
CA ALA A 636 28.90 20.66 -15.94
C ALA A 636 28.86 19.63 -17.09
N GLN A 637 28.03 18.59 -16.98
CA GLN A 637 27.81 17.63 -18.08
C GLN A 637 27.14 18.27 -19.30
N THR A 638 26.20 19.18 -19.06
CA THR A 638 25.47 19.88 -20.13
C THR A 638 26.38 20.84 -20.89
N GLU A 639 27.30 21.51 -20.20
CA GLU A 639 28.31 22.36 -20.83
C GLU A 639 29.29 21.55 -21.67
N LYS A 640 29.78 20.41 -21.15
CA LYS A 640 30.64 19.49 -21.91
C LYS A 640 29.98 18.88 -23.15
N ALA A 641 28.65 18.75 -23.18
CA ALA A 641 27.92 18.22 -24.33
C ALA A 641 27.63 19.29 -25.41
N LYS A 642 27.82 20.59 -25.08
CA LYS A 642 27.68 21.71 -26.01
C LYS A 642 29.03 22.12 -26.65
N LEU A 643 30.12 21.79 -25.98
CA LEU A 643 31.49 21.82 -26.52
C LEU A 643 31.73 20.56 -27.37
#